data_AF-A0A936U3D4-F1
#
_entry.id   AF-A0A936U3D4-F1
#
_cell.length_a   1.000
_cell.length_b   1.000
_cell.length_c   1.000
_cell.angle_alpha   90.00
_cell.angle_beta   90.00
_cell.angle_gamma   90.00
#
_symmetry.space_group_name_H-M   'P 1'
#
loop_
_entity.id
_entity.type
_entity.pdbx_description
1 polymer ?
#
loop_
_entity_poly.entity_id
_entity_poly.type
_entity_poly.pdbx_seq_one_letter_code
_entity_poly.pdbx_strand_id
1 'polypeptide(L)'
;MCRRNSKKTEKILRGNETRKHPVYVISYGKNFDEAVASAGNIRRLSDSLSQSGLDIRYTGVGDFLISEKEQKIRLKRWRDYFTKEKIAEIQTNLIASGKSAGFKESAFLKFYTTLNAPSESIESVDYELLKSVFGKETVSVNKDLTTIVSVMSIPAESRTEIEKLLNFQPAARMLDNKYLSSQLAAIITDDFNFIALFTSLLVFVALLLTYGRIELALAAFLPMVVSWIWILGLMGLFNIQFNIVNIILSTFIFGLGDDYCIFTMDGLLQGYRNNKKQLPVIRMGIVLSGLTAFIGFGVMIIARHPALQSIALVSVIGISSVLVISQVLIPLIFNTFVTKPVSKGYAPVTMRAFIRTVPAYFMAGVFYLFLCFAGFILLIVNISGKRNGQRLFNLMLAKTARMLLFFLRPVRRVYADPVNQGLPAGIAVVAGEHSLTGMLAVLSLGPGVLLYTGRSRQRLPLPGFLTRRAGHNSATYLSDSDLEIIQQKISTGYTVAIMNAYPEMDKGNFLSANQGLVDLVCKNNIEIIPVLLHSSPGNPAGFAATENILTVKVLESLHSPETTDYSVKGSLTGTIYQLFNDELDRLGKELPAPGICRRRLISSYIFKGPGIERAMRTVLKTENNFEAINALVPVKGNVVVTGSGFGFLPFMLACYSPQRVVTGYEADAEKHEIAVNSCNQPANLYFRHGTTENDSLVPAGCLILCNLLNAGNQHERFPLIADYVSSVEPEGTLIVFNSLSGDTGQNLLARLLSPFMHLFPSRGRKLSDQLKLPAAELTGILEKINFIPDPGNHEPGKSGRILVYKRKPA
;
A
#
# COMPACT_ATOMS: atom_id res chain seq x y z
N MET A 1 -36.37 26.93 -33.85
CA MET A 1 -35.54 26.89 -35.07
C MET A 1 -34.52 25.74 -35.09
N CYS A 2 -33.71 25.52 -34.04
CA CYS A 2 -32.66 24.47 -34.03
C CYS A 2 -33.16 23.02 -34.24
N ARG A 3 -34.35 22.64 -33.75
CA ARG A 3 -34.92 21.29 -33.93
C ARG A 3 -35.39 21.02 -35.37
N ARG A 4 -35.74 22.08 -36.11
CA ARG A 4 -36.08 22.01 -37.54
C ARG A 4 -34.82 21.89 -38.38
N ASN A 5 -33.74 22.60 -38.01
CA ASN A 5 -32.45 22.47 -38.68
C ASN A 5 -31.81 21.11 -38.41
N SER A 6 -31.76 20.61 -37.16
CA SER A 6 -31.20 19.28 -36.84
C SER A 6 -31.94 18.13 -37.55
N LYS A 7 -33.28 18.11 -37.58
CA LYS A 7 -34.03 17.09 -38.34
C LYS A 7 -33.88 17.26 -39.86
N LYS A 8 -33.63 18.47 -40.36
CA LYS A 8 -33.34 18.73 -41.78
C LYS A 8 -31.93 18.26 -42.13
N THR A 9 -30.95 18.49 -41.25
CA THR A 9 -29.58 17.95 -41.38
C THR A 9 -29.56 16.42 -41.27
N GLU A 10 -30.36 15.84 -40.37
CA GLU A 10 -30.45 14.38 -40.18
C GLU A 10 -31.22 13.70 -41.32
N LYS A 11 -32.24 14.35 -41.93
CA LYS A 11 -32.87 13.90 -43.19
C LYS A 11 -31.95 14.07 -44.40
N ILE A 12 -31.09 15.10 -44.42
CA ILE A 12 -30.06 15.27 -45.46
C ILE A 12 -28.97 14.19 -45.32
N LEU A 13 -28.64 13.79 -44.08
CA LEU A 13 -27.64 12.76 -43.78
C LEU A 13 -28.16 11.33 -44.02
N ARG A 14 -29.44 11.03 -43.77
CA ARG A 14 -30.03 9.70 -44.00
C ARG A 14 -30.65 9.51 -45.40
N GLY A 15 -30.81 10.59 -46.17
CA GLY A 15 -31.59 10.57 -47.41
C GLY A 15 -30.82 10.25 -48.70
N ASN A 16 -29.52 9.95 -48.65
CA ASN A 16 -28.73 9.62 -49.85
C ASN A 16 -27.48 8.81 -49.47
N GLU A 17 -27.60 7.50 -49.36
CA GLU A 17 -26.44 6.57 -49.28
C GLU A 17 -25.65 6.47 -50.59
N THR A 18 -26.04 7.23 -51.62
CA THR A 18 -25.47 7.22 -52.98
C THR A 18 -24.68 8.48 -53.36
N ARG A 19 -24.37 9.41 -52.43
CA ARG A 19 -23.59 10.62 -52.74
C ARG A 19 -22.16 10.55 -52.24
N LYS A 20 -21.22 10.70 -53.17
CA LYS A 20 -19.78 10.90 -52.95
C LYS A 20 -19.52 11.96 -51.86
N HIS A 21 -18.57 11.70 -50.98
CA HIS A 21 -18.19 12.66 -49.93
C HIS A 21 -17.00 13.52 -50.40
N PRO A 22 -17.11 14.87 -50.36
CA PRO A 22 -15.97 15.73 -50.60
C PRO A 22 -15.01 15.63 -49.42
N VAL A 23 -13.74 15.41 -49.73
CA VAL A 23 -12.63 15.30 -48.80
C VAL A 23 -11.59 16.33 -49.18
N TYR A 24 -11.07 17.05 -48.20
CA TYR A 24 -9.99 18.00 -48.44
C TYR A 24 -8.66 17.26 -48.36
N VAL A 25 -7.78 17.47 -49.34
CA VAL A 25 -6.41 16.95 -49.35
C VAL A 25 -5.49 18.14 -49.34
N ILE A 26 -4.71 18.30 -48.28
CA ILE A 26 -3.71 19.35 -48.17
C ILE A 26 -2.38 18.79 -48.65
N SER A 27 -1.87 19.40 -49.71
CA SER A 27 -0.51 19.19 -50.23
C SER A 27 0.37 20.31 -49.71
N TYR A 28 1.57 20.01 -49.22
CA TYR A 28 2.45 21.02 -48.62
C TYR A 28 3.91 20.87 -49.07
N GLY A 29 4.66 21.97 -49.02
CA GLY A 29 6.08 22.02 -49.41
C GLY A 29 6.78 23.24 -48.81
N LYS A 30 8.11 23.29 -48.85
CA LYS A 30 8.88 24.44 -48.34
C LYS A 30 8.69 25.68 -49.20
N ASN A 31 8.43 25.48 -50.48
CA ASN A 31 8.12 26.52 -51.45
C ASN A 31 6.90 26.12 -52.28
N PHE A 32 6.42 27.06 -53.11
CA PHE A 32 5.24 26.85 -53.93
C PHE A 32 5.41 25.70 -54.94
N ASP A 33 6.58 25.57 -55.57
CA ASP A 33 6.83 24.52 -56.57
C ASP A 33 6.77 23.12 -55.95
N GLU A 34 7.31 22.93 -54.74
CA GLU A 34 7.22 21.68 -53.99
C GLU A 34 5.76 21.36 -53.62
N ALA A 35 4.98 22.36 -53.21
CA ALA A 35 3.56 22.16 -52.89
C ALA A 35 2.75 21.79 -54.15
N VAL A 36 3.02 22.42 -55.30
CA VAL A 36 2.42 22.08 -56.60
C VAL A 36 2.85 20.70 -57.06
N ALA A 37 4.12 20.32 -56.87
CA ALA A 37 4.60 18.97 -57.18
C ALA A 37 3.85 17.91 -56.36
N SER A 38 3.62 18.17 -55.07
CA SER A 38 2.83 17.31 -54.21
C SER A 38 1.37 17.21 -54.66
N ALA A 39 0.72 18.35 -54.96
CA ALA A 39 -0.64 18.38 -55.50
C ALA A 39 -0.76 17.63 -56.84
N GLY A 40 0.26 17.74 -57.70
CA GLY A 40 0.36 17.00 -58.95
C GLY A 40 0.48 15.48 -58.75
N ASN A 41 1.20 15.03 -57.71
CA ASN A 41 1.26 13.60 -57.37
C ASN A 41 -0.10 13.07 -56.89
N ILE A 42 -0.82 13.85 -56.08
CA ILE A 42 -2.19 13.51 -55.66
C ILE A 42 -3.14 13.44 -56.86
N ARG A 43 -3.02 14.36 -57.81
CA ARG A 43 -3.79 14.32 -59.06
C ARG A 43 -3.57 13.03 -59.84
N ARG A 44 -2.30 12.63 -60.02
CA ARG A 44 -1.94 11.37 -60.72
C ARG A 44 -2.46 10.13 -59.98
N LEU A 45 -2.35 10.13 -58.65
CA LEU A 45 -2.90 9.07 -57.82
C LEU A 45 -4.42 8.97 -58.03
N SER A 46 -5.12 10.10 -58.06
CA SER A 46 -6.54 10.15 -58.35
C SER A 46 -6.88 9.61 -59.73
N ASP A 47 -6.09 9.92 -60.76
CA ASP A 47 -6.30 9.37 -62.12
C ASP A 47 -6.09 7.86 -62.14
N SER A 48 -5.03 7.35 -61.50
CA SER A 48 -4.75 5.92 -61.42
C SER A 48 -5.86 5.15 -60.73
N LEU A 49 -6.42 5.71 -59.65
CA LEU A 49 -7.54 5.10 -58.93
C LEU A 49 -8.84 5.19 -59.74
N SER A 50 -9.04 6.27 -60.50
CA SER A 50 -10.19 6.38 -61.40
C SER A 50 -10.14 5.33 -62.51
N GLN A 51 -8.95 5.07 -63.07
CA GLN A 51 -8.72 4.03 -64.07
C GLN A 51 -8.92 2.60 -63.53
N SER A 52 -8.71 2.37 -62.23
CA SER A 52 -8.95 1.07 -61.59
C SER A 52 -10.42 0.80 -61.26
N GLY A 53 -11.35 1.66 -61.71
CA GLY A 53 -12.79 1.49 -61.53
C GLY A 53 -13.38 2.19 -60.30
N LEU A 54 -12.60 2.97 -59.55
CA LEU A 54 -13.11 3.78 -58.44
C LEU A 54 -13.63 5.12 -58.95
N ASP A 55 -14.87 5.48 -58.61
CA ASP A 55 -15.47 6.73 -59.05
C ASP A 55 -14.98 7.95 -58.22
N ILE A 56 -13.73 8.35 -58.48
CA ILE A 56 -13.04 9.44 -57.79
C ILE A 56 -12.98 10.69 -58.68
N ARG A 57 -13.35 11.85 -58.11
CA ARG A 57 -13.20 13.15 -58.78
C ARG A 57 -12.29 14.06 -57.98
N TYR A 58 -11.18 14.47 -58.56
CA TYR A 58 -10.28 15.47 -57.98
C TYR A 58 -10.56 16.85 -58.58
N THR A 59 -10.48 17.88 -57.75
CA THR A 59 -10.52 19.28 -58.14
C THR A 59 -9.46 20.05 -57.33
N GLY A 60 -8.49 20.65 -57.98
CA GLY A 60 -7.49 21.47 -57.29
C GLY A 60 -6.51 22.18 -58.22
N VAL A 61 -5.56 22.91 -57.64
CA VAL A 61 -4.54 23.66 -58.40
C VAL A 61 -3.72 22.74 -59.32
N GLY A 62 -3.55 21.47 -58.93
CA GLY A 62 -2.86 20.45 -59.72
C GLY A 62 -3.54 20.08 -61.06
N ASP A 63 -4.79 20.49 -61.30
CA ASP A 63 -5.45 20.35 -62.61
C ASP A 63 -4.93 21.37 -63.65
N PHE A 64 -4.41 22.49 -63.16
CA PHE A 64 -4.05 23.65 -63.99
C PHE A 64 -2.56 23.93 -64.00
N LEU A 65 -1.87 23.64 -62.88
CA LEU A 65 -0.45 23.89 -62.70
C LEU A 65 0.30 22.60 -62.40
N ILE A 66 1.43 22.46 -63.07
CA ILE A 66 2.40 21.39 -62.89
C ILE A 66 3.72 22.01 -62.44
N SER A 67 4.48 21.27 -61.63
CA SER A 67 5.75 21.77 -61.10
C SER A 67 6.76 22.07 -62.21
N GLU A 68 7.69 22.98 -61.94
CA GLU A 68 8.73 23.41 -62.88
C GLU A 68 9.55 22.21 -63.39
N LYS A 69 9.86 21.28 -62.50
CA LYS A 69 10.53 20.01 -62.85
C LYS A 69 9.74 19.20 -63.86
N GLU A 70 8.43 19.05 -63.66
CA GLU A 70 7.55 18.31 -64.57
C GLU A 70 7.35 19.06 -65.89
N GLN A 71 7.27 20.39 -65.86
CA GLN A 71 7.23 21.23 -67.07
C GLN A 71 8.49 20.99 -67.92
N LYS A 72 9.69 21.03 -67.32
CA LYS A 72 10.95 20.75 -68.02
C LYS A 72 10.98 19.35 -68.63
N ILE A 73 10.47 18.33 -67.93
CA ILE A 73 10.36 16.96 -68.45
C ILE A 73 9.40 16.88 -69.65
N ARG A 74 8.22 17.49 -69.55
CA ARG A 74 7.21 17.49 -70.63
C ARG A 74 7.68 18.28 -71.84
N LEU A 75 8.30 19.44 -71.63
CA LEU A 75 8.90 20.25 -72.69
C LEU A 75 10.03 19.49 -73.39
N LYS A 76 10.88 18.78 -72.64
CA LYS A 76 11.91 17.92 -73.23
C LYS A 76 11.28 16.83 -74.09
N ARG A 77 10.30 16.08 -73.58
CA ARG A 77 9.60 15.04 -74.36
C ARG A 77 8.95 15.60 -75.63
N TRP A 78 8.35 16.79 -75.54
CA TRP A 78 7.76 17.47 -76.68
C TRP A 78 8.81 17.82 -77.74
N ARG A 79 9.94 18.42 -77.32
CA ARG A 79 11.06 18.80 -78.21
C ARG A 79 11.75 17.58 -78.83
N ASP A 80 11.93 16.52 -78.05
CA ASP A 80 12.52 15.26 -78.53
C ASP A 80 11.61 14.57 -79.57
N TYR A 81 10.28 14.71 -79.43
CA TYR A 81 9.32 14.12 -80.37
C TYR A 81 9.10 14.97 -81.64
N PHE A 82 9.05 16.31 -81.51
CA PHE A 82 8.83 17.26 -82.60
C PHE A 82 10.14 17.91 -83.05
N THR A 83 10.98 17.12 -83.74
CA THR A 83 12.18 17.64 -84.41
C THR A 83 11.81 18.50 -85.61
N LYS A 84 12.73 19.37 -86.05
CA LYS A 84 12.50 20.27 -87.20
C LYS A 84 12.14 19.48 -88.46
N GLU A 85 12.79 18.35 -88.67
CA GLU A 85 12.58 17.45 -89.80
C GLU A 85 11.17 16.87 -89.77
N LYS A 86 10.71 16.42 -88.60
CA LYS A 86 9.39 15.81 -88.44
C LYS A 86 8.27 16.84 -88.56
N ILE A 87 8.48 18.06 -88.08
CA ILE A 87 7.53 19.17 -88.27
C ILE A 87 7.38 19.47 -89.78
N ALA A 88 8.48 19.52 -90.52
CA ALA A 88 8.46 19.73 -91.97
C ALA A 88 7.78 18.58 -92.74
N GLU A 89 8.04 17.34 -92.33
CA GLU A 89 7.38 16.14 -92.88
C GLU A 89 5.87 16.17 -92.62
N ILE A 90 5.45 16.43 -91.39
CA ILE A 90 4.03 16.56 -91.01
C ILE A 90 3.36 17.67 -91.81
N GLN A 91 4.01 18.83 -91.93
CA GLN A 91 3.48 19.96 -92.70
C GLN A 91 3.30 19.58 -94.18
N THR A 92 4.28 18.91 -94.78
CA THR A 92 4.22 18.48 -96.18
C THR A 92 3.11 17.46 -96.40
N ASN A 93 3.03 16.44 -95.54
CA ASN A 93 2.01 15.38 -95.63
C ASN A 93 0.60 15.92 -95.38
N LEU A 94 0.44 16.86 -94.45
CA LEU A 94 -0.86 17.45 -94.13
C LEU A 94 -1.34 18.42 -95.22
N ILE A 95 -0.42 19.17 -95.86
CA ILE A 95 -0.75 20.00 -97.03
C ILE A 95 -1.14 19.13 -98.22
N ALA A 96 -0.36 18.08 -98.52
CA ALA A 96 -0.65 17.17 -99.64
C ALA A 96 -2.00 16.46 -99.45
N SER A 97 -2.24 15.88 -98.26
CA SER A 97 -3.49 15.20 -97.92
C SER A 97 -4.67 16.18 -97.86
N GLY A 98 -4.44 17.37 -97.30
CA GLY A 98 -5.44 18.45 -97.23
C GLY A 98 -5.87 18.92 -98.61
N LYS A 99 -4.94 19.07 -99.56
CA LYS A 99 -5.23 19.43 -100.95
C LYS A 99 -6.09 18.37 -101.64
N SER A 100 -5.77 17.08 -101.45
CA SER A 100 -6.61 15.98 -101.94
C SER A 100 -8.01 15.94 -101.32
N ALA A 101 -8.16 16.46 -100.10
CA ALA A 101 -9.43 16.59 -99.39
C ALA A 101 -10.16 17.94 -99.60
N GLY A 102 -9.64 18.83 -100.45
CA GLY A 102 -10.27 20.12 -100.79
C GLY A 102 -9.95 21.29 -99.84
N PHE A 103 -9.01 21.13 -98.91
CA PHE A 103 -8.55 22.21 -98.04
C PHE A 103 -7.52 23.11 -98.74
N LYS A 104 -7.55 24.41 -98.41
CA LYS A 104 -6.48 25.35 -98.79
C LYS A 104 -5.19 25.00 -98.06
N GLU A 105 -4.04 25.23 -98.68
CA GLU A 105 -2.71 24.96 -98.09
C GLU A 105 -2.50 25.70 -96.76
N SER A 106 -3.16 26.85 -96.58
CA SER A 106 -3.12 27.67 -95.37
C SER A 106 -4.11 27.24 -94.27
N ALA A 107 -4.94 26.21 -94.47
CA ALA A 107 -6.02 25.85 -93.54
C ALA A 107 -5.53 25.57 -92.11
N PHE A 108 -4.30 25.03 -91.97
CA PHE A 108 -3.71 24.65 -90.69
C PHE A 108 -2.55 25.55 -90.27
N LEU A 109 -2.45 26.77 -90.81
CA LEU A 109 -1.34 27.70 -90.51
C LEU A 109 -1.14 27.90 -89.00
N LYS A 110 -2.23 28.07 -88.24
CA LYS A 110 -2.18 28.25 -86.78
C LYS A 110 -1.54 27.07 -86.06
N PHE A 111 -1.79 25.84 -86.52
CA PHE A 111 -1.19 24.64 -85.96
C PHE A 111 0.31 24.58 -86.22
N TYR A 112 0.74 24.87 -87.45
CA TYR A 112 2.16 24.93 -87.79
C TYR A 112 2.89 26.04 -87.03
N THR A 113 2.25 27.19 -86.82
CA THR A 113 2.82 28.26 -85.98
C THR A 113 2.96 27.84 -84.53
N THR A 114 2.03 27.04 -83.99
CA THR A 114 2.13 26.51 -82.62
C THR A 114 3.24 25.46 -82.49
N LEU A 115 3.43 24.60 -83.48
CA LEU A 115 4.52 23.61 -83.48
C LEU A 115 5.91 24.26 -83.53
N ASN A 116 6.02 25.38 -84.27
CA ASN A 116 7.28 26.11 -84.43
C ASN A 116 7.52 27.17 -83.34
N ALA A 117 6.53 27.46 -82.50
CA ALA A 117 6.68 28.42 -81.41
C ALA A 117 7.62 27.88 -80.32
N PRO A 118 8.49 28.74 -79.74
CA PRO A 118 9.29 28.34 -78.58
C PRO A 118 8.35 28.00 -77.42
N SER A 119 8.44 26.76 -76.95
CA SER A 119 7.69 26.29 -75.78
C SER A 119 8.47 26.67 -74.52
N GLU A 120 8.06 27.75 -73.87
CA GLU A 120 8.69 28.28 -72.64
C GLU A 120 8.02 27.70 -71.38
N SER A 121 8.79 27.58 -70.30
CA SER A 121 8.25 27.24 -68.98
C SER A 121 7.51 28.44 -68.39
N ILE A 122 6.51 28.17 -67.56
CA ILE A 122 5.82 29.23 -66.81
C ILE A 122 6.78 29.70 -65.70
N GLU A 123 7.48 30.81 -65.92
CA GLU A 123 8.53 31.31 -64.99
C GLU A 123 7.97 31.90 -63.69
N SER A 124 6.78 32.51 -63.74
CA SER A 124 6.10 33.04 -62.56
C SER A 124 4.61 32.87 -62.67
N VAL A 125 4.02 32.11 -61.74
CA VAL A 125 2.58 32.03 -61.60
C VAL A 125 2.10 33.23 -60.79
N ASP A 126 1.13 33.98 -61.33
CA ASP A 126 0.51 35.07 -60.60
C ASP A 126 -0.34 34.51 -59.43
N TYR A 127 0.15 34.75 -58.21
CA TYR A 127 -0.49 34.32 -56.98
C TYR A 127 -1.84 35.01 -56.74
N GLU A 128 -2.02 36.25 -57.20
CA GLU A 128 -3.31 36.96 -57.12
C GLU A 128 -4.34 36.29 -58.05
N LEU A 129 -3.90 35.92 -59.26
CA LEU A 129 -4.74 35.17 -60.21
C LEU A 129 -5.16 33.81 -59.62
N LEU A 130 -4.25 33.07 -59.00
CA LEU A 130 -4.60 31.79 -58.37
C LEU A 130 -5.60 31.94 -57.21
N LYS A 131 -5.41 32.95 -56.36
CA LYS A 131 -6.34 33.24 -55.26
C LYS A 131 -7.71 33.69 -55.78
N SER A 132 -7.77 34.39 -56.90
CA SER A 132 -9.04 34.80 -57.51
C SER A 132 -9.78 33.64 -58.19
N VAL A 133 -9.07 32.73 -58.84
CA VAL A 133 -9.68 31.58 -59.54
C VAL A 133 -10.11 30.48 -58.58
N PHE A 134 -9.28 30.16 -57.56
CA PHE A 134 -9.54 29.03 -56.67
C PHE A 134 -10.01 29.44 -55.27
N GLY A 135 -10.06 30.73 -54.96
CA GLY A 135 -10.38 31.25 -53.63
C GLY A 135 -9.15 31.34 -52.71
N LYS A 136 -9.18 32.32 -51.79
CA LYS A 136 -8.07 32.62 -50.88
C LYS A 136 -7.68 31.47 -49.95
N GLU A 137 -8.58 30.52 -49.72
CA GLU A 137 -8.37 29.39 -48.80
C GLU A 137 -7.70 28.18 -49.47
N THR A 138 -7.55 28.20 -50.79
CA THR A 138 -7.01 27.06 -51.56
C THR A 138 -5.49 27.06 -51.63
N VAL A 139 -4.85 28.23 -51.54
CA VAL A 139 -3.39 28.37 -51.54
C VAL A 139 -2.95 29.31 -50.43
N SER A 140 -2.17 28.79 -49.49
CA SER A 140 -1.54 29.58 -48.42
C SER A 140 -0.03 29.49 -48.52
N VAL A 141 0.65 30.64 -48.54
CA VAL A 141 2.10 30.74 -48.69
C VAL A 141 2.65 31.48 -47.47
N ASN A 142 3.39 30.77 -46.62
CA ASN A 142 4.18 31.34 -45.53
C ASN A 142 5.68 31.17 -45.82
N LYS A 143 6.53 31.89 -45.08
CA LYS A 143 7.99 31.91 -45.29
C LYS A 143 8.64 30.51 -45.28
N ASP A 144 8.11 29.59 -44.49
CA ASP A 144 8.69 28.26 -44.29
C ASP A 144 7.80 27.10 -44.79
N LEU A 145 6.55 27.39 -45.15
CA LEU A 145 5.57 26.38 -45.53
C LEU A 145 4.54 26.94 -46.51
N THR A 146 4.40 26.30 -47.66
CA THR A 146 3.32 26.54 -48.61
C THR A 146 2.35 25.37 -48.60
N THR A 147 1.05 25.65 -48.56
CA THR A 147 -0.02 24.65 -48.59
C THR A 147 -0.99 24.91 -49.73
N ILE A 148 -1.43 23.81 -50.35
CA ILE A 148 -2.44 23.77 -51.41
C ILE A 148 -3.54 22.81 -50.96
N VAL A 149 -4.76 23.33 -50.82
CA VAL A 149 -5.94 22.54 -50.52
C VAL A 149 -6.55 22.07 -51.84
N SER A 150 -6.90 20.79 -51.93
CA SER A 150 -7.61 20.23 -53.07
C SER A 150 -8.80 19.42 -52.58
N VAL A 151 -9.85 19.31 -53.39
CA VAL A 151 -11.05 18.58 -53.03
C VAL A 151 -11.09 17.29 -53.83
N MET A 152 -11.20 16.15 -53.14
CA MET A 152 -11.39 14.84 -53.73
C MET A 152 -12.76 14.30 -53.33
N SER A 153 -13.58 13.96 -54.32
CA SER A 153 -14.88 13.33 -54.14
C SER A 153 -14.69 11.81 -54.21
N ILE A 154 -14.93 11.13 -53.09
CA ILE A 154 -14.67 9.69 -52.94
C ILE A 154 -15.94 8.92 -52.53
N PRO A 155 -16.08 7.64 -52.94
CA PRO A 155 -17.09 6.74 -52.38
C PRO A 155 -16.85 6.49 -50.88
N ALA A 156 -17.92 6.33 -50.10
CA ALA A 156 -17.83 6.13 -48.66
C ALA A 156 -17.09 4.84 -48.27
N GLU A 157 -17.27 3.77 -49.06
CA GLU A 157 -16.71 2.43 -48.80
C GLU A 157 -15.20 2.38 -48.99
N SER A 158 -14.66 3.07 -49.99
CA SER A 158 -13.23 3.07 -50.34
C SER A 158 -12.40 4.07 -49.52
N ARG A 159 -13.03 4.80 -48.60
CA ARG A 159 -12.40 5.88 -47.83
C ARG A 159 -11.15 5.43 -47.09
N THR A 160 -11.24 4.33 -46.35
CA THR A 160 -10.15 3.87 -45.46
C THR A 160 -8.94 3.40 -46.27
N GLU A 161 -9.16 2.89 -47.47
CA GLU A 161 -8.10 2.48 -48.39
C GLU A 161 -7.40 3.70 -49.01
N ILE A 162 -8.17 4.69 -49.46
CA ILE A 162 -7.64 5.95 -50.02
C ILE A 162 -6.86 6.74 -48.95
N GLU A 163 -7.34 6.76 -47.69
CA GLU A 163 -6.64 7.39 -46.58
C GLU A 163 -5.27 6.76 -46.33
N LYS A 164 -5.17 5.42 -46.39
CA LYS A 164 -3.89 4.71 -46.28
C LYS A 164 -2.95 5.08 -47.43
N LEU A 165 -3.43 5.10 -48.67
CA LEU A 165 -2.64 5.45 -49.86
C LEU A 165 -2.13 6.90 -49.81
N LEU A 166 -2.97 7.83 -49.34
CA LEU A 166 -2.59 9.23 -49.15
C LEU A 166 -1.58 9.41 -48.02
N ASN A 167 -1.65 8.61 -46.95
CA ASN A 167 -0.68 8.69 -45.85
C ASN A 167 0.74 8.28 -46.26
N PHE A 168 0.89 7.42 -47.27
CA PHE A 168 2.19 7.07 -47.87
C PHE A 168 2.80 8.21 -48.70
N GLN A 169 2.02 9.23 -49.06
CA GLN A 169 2.56 10.44 -49.69
C GLN A 169 3.16 11.34 -48.60
N PRO A 170 4.48 11.62 -48.62
CA PRO A 170 5.14 12.33 -47.53
C PRO A 170 4.66 13.78 -47.37
N ALA A 171 4.22 14.40 -48.47
CA ALA A 171 3.88 15.82 -48.56
C ALA A 171 2.37 16.08 -48.73
N ALA A 172 1.51 15.12 -48.37
CA ALA A 172 0.07 15.25 -48.46
C ALA A 172 -0.67 14.63 -47.26
N ARG A 173 -1.77 15.26 -46.85
CA ARG A 173 -2.64 14.75 -45.78
C ARG A 173 -4.10 14.97 -46.14
N MET A 174 -4.91 13.96 -45.84
CA MET A 174 -6.36 14.01 -45.95
C MET A 174 -6.95 14.68 -44.70
N LEU A 175 -7.77 15.71 -44.90
CA LEU A 175 -8.47 16.46 -43.86
C LEU A 175 -9.98 16.40 -44.10
N ASP A 176 -10.68 15.99 -43.04
CA ASP A 176 -12.13 15.93 -42.99
C ASP A 176 -12.55 16.11 -41.52
N ASN A 177 -13.83 16.45 -41.30
CA ASN A 177 -14.42 16.59 -39.97
C ASN A 177 -14.20 15.33 -39.11
N LYS A 178 -14.24 14.14 -39.71
CA LYS A 178 -13.95 12.89 -39.00
C LYS A 178 -12.47 12.80 -38.58
N TYR A 179 -11.53 13.17 -39.44
CA TYR A 179 -10.10 13.18 -39.11
C TYR A 179 -9.81 14.20 -37.99
N LEU A 180 -10.31 15.42 -38.13
CA LEU A 180 -10.17 16.47 -37.11
C LEU A 180 -10.75 16.03 -35.76
N SER A 181 -11.96 15.46 -35.77
CA SER A 181 -12.60 14.95 -34.55
C SER A 181 -11.79 13.81 -33.93
N SER A 182 -11.25 12.90 -34.75
CA SER A 182 -10.43 11.78 -34.25
C SER A 182 -9.07 12.22 -33.71
N GLN A 183 -8.43 13.22 -34.32
CA GLN A 183 -7.16 13.78 -33.85
C GLN A 183 -7.36 14.56 -32.54
N LEU A 184 -8.39 15.39 -32.46
CA LEU A 184 -8.74 16.08 -31.21
C LEU A 184 -9.05 15.08 -30.09
N ALA A 185 -9.80 14.03 -30.39
CA ALA A 185 -10.09 12.97 -29.44
C ALA A 185 -8.81 12.23 -28.99
N ALA A 186 -7.88 11.94 -29.91
CA ALA A 186 -6.61 11.28 -29.61
C ALA A 186 -5.74 12.15 -28.68
N ILE A 187 -5.54 13.42 -29.02
CA ILE A 187 -4.77 14.39 -28.21
C ILE A 187 -5.37 14.48 -26.79
N ILE A 188 -6.68 14.60 -26.68
CA ILE A 188 -7.35 14.70 -25.37
C ILE A 188 -7.23 13.39 -24.58
N THR A 189 -7.26 12.24 -25.25
CA THR A 189 -7.09 10.95 -24.59
C THR A 189 -5.68 10.76 -24.04
N ASP A 190 -4.67 11.18 -24.81
CA ASP A 190 -3.26 11.12 -24.38
C ASP A 190 -3.00 12.09 -23.21
N ASP A 191 -3.48 13.33 -23.32
CA ASP A 191 -3.39 14.34 -22.25
C ASP A 191 -4.11 13.86 -20.98
N PHE A 192 -5.25 13.18 -21.12
CA PHE A 192 -5.99 12.66 -19.98
C PHE A 192 -5.22 11.60 -19.20
N ASN A 193 -4.60 10.63 -19.89
CA ASN A 193 -3.81 9.59 -19.22
C ASN A 193 -2.62 10.22 -18.48
N PHE A 194 -1.98 11.21 -19.09
CA PHE A 194 -0.90 11.96 -18.46
C PHE A 194 -1.39 12.72 -17.22
N ILE A 195 -2.47 13.50 -17.34
CA ILE A 195 -3.04 14.28 -16.23
C ILE A 195 -3.48 13.35 -15.10
N ALA A 196 -4.25 12.29 -15.39
CA ALA A 196 -4.76 11.37 -14.40
C ALA A 196 -3.64 10.65 -13.63
N LEU A 197 -2.60 10.20 -14.33
CA LEU A 197 -1.45 9.55 -13.68
C LEU A 197 -0.65 10.54 -12.83
N PHE A 198 -0.42 11.75 -13.35
CA PHE A 198 0.34 12.78 -12.64
C PHE A 198 -0.40 13.29 -11.39
N THR A 199 -1.69 13.58 -11.49
CA THR A 199 -2.51 14.02 -10.34
C THR A 199 -2.64 12.91 -9.31
N SER A 200 -2.87 11.67 -9.75
CA SER A 200 -2.94 10.51 -8.87
C SER A 200 -1.63 10.29 -8.10
N LEU A 201 -0.48 10.40 -8.78
CA LEU A 201 0.84 10.32 -8.15
C LEU A 201 1.05 11.47 -7.16
N LEU A 202 0.67 12.70 -7.52
CA LEU A 202 0.81 13.88 -6.67
C LEU A 202 -0.04 13.75 -5.40
N VAL A 203 -1.31 13.36 -5.53
CA VAL A 203 -2.20 13.10 -4.39
C VAL A 203 -1.64 11.98 -3.52
N PHE A 204 -1.20 10.86 -4.11
CA PHE A 204 -0.60 9.77 -3.35
C PHE A 204 0.63 10.22 -2.55
N VAL A 205 1.51 11.01 -3.14
CA VAL A 205 2.69 11.59 -2.45
C VAL A 205 2.24 12.55 -1.34
N ALA A 206 1.24 13.40 -1.57
CA ALA A 206 0.71 14.30 -0.55
C ALA A 206 0.12 13.53 0.64
N LEU A 207 -0.64 12.47 0.39
CA LEU A 207 -1.17 11.56 1.43
C LEU A 207 -0.03 10.85 2.18
N LEU A 208 0.99 10.38 1.46
CA LEU A 208 2.16 9.73 2.05
C LEU A 208 2.94 10.68 2.97
N LEU A 209 3.11 11.95 2.58
CA LEU A 209 3.75 12.97 3.41
C LEU A 209 2.91 13.33 4.63
N THR A 210 1.59 13.46 4.45
CA THR A 210 0.63 13.83 5.49
C THR A 210 0.55 12.75 6.57
N TYR A 211 0.33 11.49 6.19
CA TYR A 211 0.21 10.39 7.15
C TYR A 211 1.57 9.82 7.57
N GLY A 212 2.63 10.02 6.78
CA GLY A 212 3.99 9.54 7.02
C GLY A 212 4.17 8.03 7.01
N ARG A 213 3.12 7.27 6.64
CA ARG A 213 3.14 5.80 6.53
C ARG A 213 2.39 5.37 5.27
N ILE A 214 3.00 4.47 4.50
CA ILE A 214 2.45 4.00 3.22
C ILE A 214 1.14 3.21 3.41
N GLU A 215 0.97 2.54 4.54
CA GLU A 215 -0.24 1.83 4.94
C GLU A 215 -1.47 2.75 4.92
N LEU A 216 -1.34 3.93 5.55
CA LEU A 216 -2.44 4.87 5.71
C LEU A 216 -2.72 5.59 4.38
N ALA A 217 -1.66 5.93 3.64
CA ALA A 217 -1.80 6.50 2.30
C ALA A 217 -2.51 5.53 1.35
N LEU A 218 -2.11 4.26 1.31
CA LEU A 218 -2.79 3.23 0.50
C LEU A 218 -4.22 2.99 0.97
N ALA A 219 -4.48 2.95 2.27
CA ALA A 219 -5.84 2.76 2.79
C ALA A 219 -6.79 3.92 2.43
N ALA A 220 -6.28 5.16 2.41
CA ALA A 220 -7.03 6.34 1.97
C ALA A 220 -7.19 6.40 0.44
N PHE A 221 -6.19 5.92 -0.31
CA PHE A 221 -6.16 5.98 -1.78
C PHE A 221 -6.88 4.82 -2.49
N LEU A 222 -6.91 3.62 -1.91
CA LEU A 222 -7.56 2.45 -2.52
C LEU A 222 -9.05 2.67 -2.85
N PRO A 223 -9.89 3.25 -1.96
CA PRO A 223 -11.30 3.52 -2.26
C PRO A 223 -11.51 4.44 -3.46
N MET A 224 -10.59 5.38 -3.68
CA MET A 224 -10.62 6.26 -4.85
C MET A 224 -10.42 5.46 -6.15
N VAL A 225 -9.45 4.54 -6.18
CA VAL A 225 -9.26 3.62 -7.32
C VAL A 225 -10.48 2.71 -7.54
N VAL A 226 -11.08 2.19 -6.47
CA VAL A 226 -12.29 1.36 -6.56
C VAL A 226 -13.48 2.17 -7.08
N SER A 227 -13.60 3.43 -6.66
CA SER A 227 -14.64 4.35 -7.16
C SER A 227 -14.49 4.60 -8.65
N TRP A 228 -13.27 4.73 -9.14
CA TRP A 228 -13.00 4.86 -10.56
C TRP A 228 -13.48 3.64 -11.37
N ILE A 229 -13.18 2.43 -10.89
CA ILE A 229 -13.64 1.18 -11.50
C ILE A 229 -15.18 1.12 -11.52
N TRP A 230 -15.83 1.56 -10.43
CA TRP A 230 -17.29 1.63 -10.37
C TRP A 230 -17.88 2.65 -11.33
N ILE A 231 -17.29 3.84 -11.45
CA ILE A 231 -17.75 4.87 -12.39
C ILE A 231 -17.67 4.33 -13.82
N LEU A 232 -16.51 3.80 -14.23
CA LEU A 232 -16.34 3.23 -15.57
C LEU A 232 -17.26 2.02 -15.81
N GLY A 233 -17.41 1.14 -14.82
CA GLY A 233 -18.29 -0.02 -14.89
C GLY A 233 -19.77 0.37 -15.04
N LEU A 234 -20.24 1.34 -14.25
CA LEU A 234 -21.60 1.87 -14.35
C LEU A 234 -21.81 2.63 -15.66
N MET A 235 -20.81 3.37 -16.15
CA MET A 235 -20.88 4.00 -17.47
C MET A 235 -21.06 2.99 -18.59
N GLY A 236 -20.34 1.86 -18.54
CA GLY A 236 -20.53 0.74 -19.46
C GLY A 236 -21.93 0.14 -19.37
N LEU A 237 -22.44 -0.06 -18.15
CA LEU A 237 -23.78 -0.63 -17.91
C LEU A 237 -24.91 0.29 -18.40
N PHE A 238 -24.79 1.60 -18.24
CA PHE A 238 -25.76 2.59 -18.70
C PHE A 238 -25.54 3.03 -20.16
N ASN A 239 -24.60 2.39 -20.87
CA ASN A 239 -24.25 2.67 -22.26
C ASN A 239 -23.89 4.15 -22.51
N ILE A 240 -23.23 4.78 -21.53
CA ILE A 240 -22.78 6.17 -21.60
C ILE A 240 -21.49 6.20 -22.41
N GLN A 241 -21.52 6.88 -23.56
CA GLN A 241 -20.34 7.01 -24.39
C GLN A 241 -19.27 7.86 -23.71
N PHE A 242 -18.02 7.40 -23.79
CA PHE A 242 -16.88 8.15 -23.32
C PHE A 242 -16.66 9.38 -24.22
N ASN A 243 -16.64 10.57 -23.65
CA ASN A 243 -16.45 11.81 -24.38
C ASN A 243 -15.53 12.78 -23.60
N ILE A 244 -15.03 13.80 -24.29
CA ILE A 244 -14.11 14.82 -23.77
C ILE A 244 -14.62 15.46 -22.48
N VAL A 245 -15.93 15.67 -22.37
CA VAL A 245 -16.51 16.35 -21.21
C VAL A 245 -16.55 15.42 -19.99
N ASN A 246 -16.88 14.14 -20.21
CA ASN A 246 -16.87 13.11 -19.18
C ASN A 246 -15.45 12.90 -18.61
N ILE A 247 -14.43 13.00 -19.47
CA ILE A 247 -13.00 12.98 -19.09
C ILE A 247 -12.68 14.08 -18.07
N ILE A 248 -13.00 15.34 -18.40
CA ILE A 248 -12.75 16.49 -17.52
C ILE A 248 -13.51 16.33 -16.20
N LEU A 249 -14.78 15.94 -16.23
CA LEU A 249 -15.58 15.76 -15.01
C LEU A 249 -15.08 14.63 -14.12
N SER A 250 -14.58 13.55 -14.71
CA SER A 250 -14.01 12.44 -13.93
C SER A 250 -12.85 12.93 -13.06
N THR A 251 -12.03 13.88 -13.54
CA THR A 251 -10.96 14.50 -12.73
C THR A 251 -11.47 15.39 -11.60
N PHE A 252 -12.61 16.08 -11.78
CA PHE A 252 -13.24 16.85 -10.70
C PHE A 252 -13.87 15.96 -9.61
N ILE A 253 -14.59 14.92 -10.04
CA ILE A 253 -15.21 13.94 -9.13
C ILE A 253 -14.13 13.23 -8.31
N PHE A 254 -12.99 12.94 -8.95
CA PHE A 254 -11.82 12.37 -8.29
C PHE A 254 -11.33 13.27 -7.14
N GLY A 255 -11.11 14.57 -7.39
CA GLY A 255 -10.67 15.50 -6.35
C GLY A 255 -11.64 15.62 -5.17
N LEU A 256 -12.96 15.68 -5.44
CA LEU A 256 -13.98 15.65 -4.37
C LEU A 256 -13.97 14.33 -3.59
N GLY A 257 -13.68 13.22 -4.27
CA GLY A 257 -13.58 11.92 -3.64
C GLY A 257 -12.38 11.77 -2.72
N ASP A 258 -11.27 12.38 -3.08
CA ASP A 258 -10.07 12.43 -2.24
C ASP A 258 -10.38 13.11 -0.91
N ASP A 259 -11.09 14.25 -0.95
CA ASP A 259 -11.49 14.96 0.27
C ASP A 259 -12.36 14.06 1.17
N TYR A 260 -13.37 13.37 0.62
CA TYR A 260 -14.21 12.46 1.40
C TYR A 260 -13.40 11.31 2.01
N CYS A 261 -12.40 10.81 1.28
CA CYS A 261 -11.52 9.76 1.78
C CYS A 261 -10.62 10.27 2.90
N ILE A 262 -10.02 11.46 2.75
CA ILE A 262 -9.14 12.09 3.72
C ILE A 262 -9.89 12.38 5.02
N PHE A 263 -11.06 13.03 4.95
CA PHE A 263 -11.84 13.36 6.15
C PHE A 263 -12.33 12.11 6.88
N THR A 264 -12.78 11.07 6.16
CA THR A 264 -13.20 9.81 6.77
C THR A 264 -12.03 9.12 7.46
N MET A 265 -10.86 9.08 6.81
CA MET A 265 -9.65 8.48 7.36
C MET A 265 -9.14 9.24 8.59
N ASP A 266 -9.16 10.58 8.55
CA ASP A 266 -8.75 11.41 9.68
C ASP A 266 -9.68 11.23 10.88
N GLY A 267 -11.00 11.20 10.67
CA GLY A 267 -11.97 10.91 11.74
C GLY A 267 -11.76 9.55 12.41
N LEU A 268 -11.37 8.52 11.64
CA LEU A 268 -11.02 7.20 12.17
C LEU A 268 -9.70 7.22 12.94
N LEU A 269 -8.69 7.92 12.42
CA LEU A 269 -7.38 8.08 13.07
C LEU A 269 -7.49 8.87 14.38
N GLN A 270 -8.31 9.92 14.44
CA GLN A 270 -8.55 10.66 15.67
C GLN A 270 -9.23 9.79 16.75
N GLY A 271 -10.18 8.95 16.35
CA GLY A 271 -10.77 7.95 17.24
C GLY A 271 -9.73 6.95 17.76
N TYR A 272 -8.83 6.48 16.90
CA TYR A 272 -7.73 5.60 17.31
C TYR A 272 -6.63 6.30 18.14
N ARG A 273 -6.38 7.60 17.92
CA ARG A 273 -5.31 8.35 18.58
C ARG A 273 -5.70 8.81 19.97
N ASN A 274 -6.90 9.39 20.11
CA ASN A 274 -7.35 10.10 21.32
C ASN A 274 -8.68 9.57 21.89
N ASN A 275 -9.26 8.52 21.30
CA ASN A 275 -10.61 8.05 21.65
C ASN A 275 -11.72 9.11 21.44
N LYS A 276 -11.45 10.12 20.58
CA LYS A 276 -12.41 11.16 20.20
C LYS A 276 -13.40 10.61 19.17
N LYS A 277 -14.67 10.53 19.52
CA LYS A 277 -15.75 10.03 18.64
C LYS A 277 -16.24 11.12 17.65
N GLN A 278 -15.33 11.69 16.85
CA GLN A 278 -15.68 12.74 15.88
C GLN A 278 -16.21 12.20 14.54
N LEU A 279 -15.99 10.91 14.25
CA LEU A 279 -16.39 10.31 12.98
C LEU A 279 -17.86 10.53 12.62
N PRO A 280 -18.86 10.39 13.52
CA PRO A 280 -20.26 10.66 13.17
C PRO A 280 -20.50 12.09 12.67
N VAL A 281 -19.87 13.09 13.29
CA VAL A 281 -19.98 14.50 12.92
C VAL A 281 -19.35 14.74 11.55
N ILE A 282 -18.13 14.24 11.34
CA ILE A 282 -17.41 14.33 10.07
C ILE A 282 -18.20 13.65 8.94
N ARG A 283 -18.75 12.45 9.21
CA ARG A 283 -19.59 11.72 8.25
C ARG A 283 -20.81 12.52 7.83
N MET A 284 -21.48 13.18 8.79
CA MET A 284 -22.64 14.03 8.47
C MET A 284 -22.23 15.19 7.56
N GLY A 285 -21.09 15.84 7.82
CA GLY A 285 -20.54 16.88 6.96
C GLY A 285 -20.24 16.40 5.53
N ILE A 286 -19.62 15.21 5.41
CA ILE A 286 -19.32 14.60 4.10
C ILE A 286 -20.61 14.26 3.35
N VAL A 287 -21.61 13.65 4.00
CA VAL A 287 -22.89 13.31 3.38
C VAL A 287 -23.63 14.57 2.91
N LEU A 288 -23.62 15.63 3.72
CA LEU A 288 -24.23 16.90 3.35
C LEU A 288 -23.53 17.53 2.14
N SER A 289 -22.20 17.54 2.11
CA SER A 289 -21.41 18.00 0.95
C SER A 289 -21.67 17.17 -0.31
N GLY A 290 -21.74 15.85 -0.16
CA GLY A 290 -22.07 14.95 -1.27
C GLY A 290 -23.49 15.19 -1.81
N LEU A 291 -24.45 15.44 -0.94
CA LEU A 291 -25.83 15.71 -1.31
C LEU A 291 -25.99 17.04 -2.03
N THR A 292 -25.31 18.11 -1.58
CA THR A 292 -25.36 19.41 -2.27
C THR A 292 -24.75 19.33 -3.67
N ALA A 293 -23.62 18.61 -3.82
CA ALA A 293 -23.01 18.36 -5.12
C ALA A 293 -23.91 17.51 -6.02
N PHE A 294 -24.52 16.44 -5.48
CA PHE A 294 -25.47 15.60 -6.19
C PHE A 294 -26.66 16.41 -6.73
N ILE A 295 -27.25 17.28 -5.90
CA ILE A 295 -28.37 18.13 -6.32
C ILE A 295 -27.91 19.14 -7.38
N GLY A 296 -26.76 19.80 -7.17
CA GLY A 296 -26.21 20.79 -8.10
C GLY A 296 -25.99 20.23 -9.51
N PHE A 297 -25.31 19.09 -9.63
CA PHE A 297 -25.14 18.41 -10.91
C PHE A 297 -26.44 17.76 -11.40
N GLY A 298 -27.28 17.25 -10.51
CA GLY A 298 -28.55 16.61 -10.84
C GLY A 298 -29.54 17.54 -11.54
N VAL A 299 -29.58 18.83 -11.18
CA VAL A 299 -30.43 19.83 -11.85
C VAL A 299 -30.08 19.97 -13.33
N MET A 300 -28.82 19.74 -13.72
CA MET A 300 -28.37 19.82 -15.11
C MET A 300 -28.98 18.72 -16.01
N ILE A 301 -29.57 17.65 -15.45
CA ILE A 301 -30.29 16.63 -16.22
C ILE A 301 -31.48 17.23 -16.99
N ILE A 302 -32.09 18.28 -16.43
CA ILE A 302 -33.25 18.97 -17.03
C ILE A 302 -32.83 19.83 -18.23
N ALA A 303 -31.52 20.11 -18.37
CA ALA A 303 -31.02 20.90 -19.48
C ALA A 303 -31.30 20.24 -20.83
N ARG A 304 -31.76 21.01 -21.81
CA ARG A 304 -32.04 20.49 -23.16
C ARG A 304 -30.79 20.19 -23.99
N HIS A 305 -29.62 20.61 -23.53
CA HIS A 305 -28.37 20.44 -24.27
C HIS A 305 -27.78 19.06 -23.99
N PRO A 306 -27.59 18.18 -25.00
CA PRO A 306 -27.15 16.80 -24.80
C PRO A 306 -25.83 16.68 -24.01
N ALA A 307 -24.90 17.60 -24.21
CA ALA A 307 -23.66 17.61 -23.44
C ALA A 307 -23.91 17.83 -21.94
N LEU A 308 -24.79 18.76 -21.55
CA LEU A 308 -25.09 19.02 -20.13
C LEU A 308 -25.80 17.84 -19.47
N GLN A 309 -26.63 17.11 -20.22
CA GLN A 309 -27.27 15.88 -19.72
C GLN A 309 -26.25 14.76 -19.49
N SER A 310 -25.29 14.57 -20.42
CA SER A 310 -24.19 13.62 -20.25
C SER A 310 -23.35 13.95 -19.02
N ILE A 311 -23.00 15.23 -18.85
CA ILE A 311 -22.27 15.76 -17.68
C ILE A 311 -22.99 15.40 -16.39
N ALA A 312 -24.29 15.73 -16.33
CA ALA A 312 -25.10 15.57 -15.15
C ALA A 312 -25.17 14.11 -14.71
N LEU A 313 -25.42 13.21 -15.67
CA LEU A 313 -25.61 11.79 -15.40
C LEU A 313 -24.32 11.11 -14.92
N VAL A 314 -23.18 11.41 -15.55
CA VAL A 314 -21.86 10.91 -15.11
C VAL A 314 -21.50 11.46 -13.73
N SER A 315 -21.75 12.75 -13.48
CA SER A 315 -21.43 13.38 -12.20
C SER A 315 -22.27 12.84 -11.06
N VAL A 316 -23.57 12.64 -11.28
CA VAL A 316 -24.49 12.04 -10.30
C VAL A 316 -24.05 10.62 -9.94
N ILE A 317 -23.71 9.79 -10.95
CA ILE A 317 -23.21 8.43 -10.73
C ILE A 317 -21.88 8.47 -9.97
N GLY A 318 -20.97 9.35 -10.36
CA GLY A 318 -19.63 9.46 -9.76
C GLY A 318 -19.66 9.93 -8.32
N ILE A 319 -20.34 11.03 -8.03
CA ILE A 319 -20.46 11.56 -6.66
C ILE A 319 -21.14 10.52 -5.76
N SER A 320 -22.19 9.86 -6.22
CA SER A 320 -22.88 8.82 -5.44
C SER A 320 -21.98 7.63 -5.16
N SER A 321 -21.24 7.15 -6.16
CA SER A 321 -20.34 6.01 -6.03
C SER A 321 -19.21 6.31 -5.04
N VAL A 322 -18.56 7.47 -5.19
CA VAL A 322 -17.48 7.93 -4.32
C VAL A 322 -17.96 8.13 -2.88
N LEU A 323 -19.15 8.73 -2.69
CA LEU A 323 -19.74 8.90 -1.36
C LEU A 323 -19.97 7.54 -0.69
N VAL A 324 -20.59 6.57 -1.39
CA VAL A 324 -20.82 5.23 -0.83
C VAL A 324 -19.51 4.52 -0.51
N ILE A 325 -18.56 4.53 -1.45
CA ILE A 325 -17.30 3.80 -1.31
C ILE A 325 -16.43 4.39 -0.21
N SER A 326 -16.30 5.72 -0.11
CA SER A 326 -15.55 6.37 0.97
C SER A 326 -16.12 6.02 2.34
N GLN A 327 -17.45 5.98 2.49
CA GLN A 327 -18.13 5.71 3.75
C GLN A 327 -18.16 4.22 4.14
N VAL A 328 -18.04 3.30 3.19
CA VAL A 328 -18.08 1.85 3.46
C VAL A 328 -16.68 1.24 3.48
N LEU A 329 -15.88 1.49 2.44
CA LEU A 329 -14.62 0.79 2.22
C LEU A 329 -13.52 1.28 3.17
N ILE A 330 -13.42 2.58 3.46
CA ILE A 330 -12.40 3.10 4.39
C ILE A 330 -12.62 2.55 5.81
N PRO A 331 -13.82 2.66 6.42
CA PRO A 331 -14.04 2.08 7.73
C PRO A 331 -13.87 0.57 7.75
N LEU A 332 -14.21 -0.13 6.66
CA LEU A 332 -13.97 -1.58 6.56
C LEU A 332 -12.48 -1.94 6.61
N ILE A 333 -11.66 -1.25 5.81
CA ILE A 333 -10.21 -1.43 5.78
C ILE A 333 -9.62 -1.08 7.15
N PHE A 334 -9.95 0.10 7.68
CA PHE A 334 -9.44 0.57 8.96
C PHE A 334 -9.83 -0.35 10.11
N ASN A 335 -11.10 -0.78 10.17
CA ASN A 335 -11.57 -1.69 11.21
C ASN A 335 -10.86 -3.05 11.14
N THR A 336 -10.59 -3.55 9.94
CA THR A 336 -9.95 -4.85 9.75
C THR A 336 -8.46 -4.82 10.12
N PHE A 337 -7.74 -3.76 9.75
CA PHE A 337 -6.28 -3.67 9.96
C PHE A 337 -5.88 -2.96 11.25
N VAL A 338 -6.74 -2.13 11.84
CA VAL A 338 -6.42 -1.31 13.03
C VAL A 338 -7.35 -1.65 14.18
N THR A 339 -8.66 -1.40 14.06
CA THR A 339 -9.59 -1.46 15.20
C THR A 339 -9.78 -2.87 15.76
N LYS A 340 -10.04 -3.90 14.93
CA LYS A 340 -10.23 -5.29 15.38
C LYS A 340 -8.98 -5.90 16.03
N PRO A 341 -7.75 -5.69 15.50
CA PRO A 341 -6.54 -6.10 16.22
C PRO A 341 -6.41 -5.41 17.58
N VAL A 342 -6.62 -4.09 17.63
CA VAL A 342 -6.46 -3.28 18.84
C VAL A 342 -7.48 -3.65 19.91
N SER A 343 -8.74 -3.90 19.54
CA SER A 343 -9.78 -4.33 20.48
C SER A 343 -9.50 -5.69 21.10
N LYS A 344 -8.66 -6.52 20.46
CA LYS A 344 -8.20 -7.82 20.98
C LYS A 344 -6.88 -7.70 21.77
N GLY A 345 -6.40 -6.47 22.03
CA GLY A 345 -5.15 -6.21 22.74
C GLY A 345 -3.90 -6.27 21.86
N TYR A 346 -4.03 -6.41 20.54
CA TYR A 346 -2.90 -6.54 19.61
C TYR A 346 -2.54 -5.22 18.94
N ALA A 347 -1.33 -5.15 18.39
CA ALA A 347 -0.89 -4.01 17.59
C ALA A 347 -1.63 -3.94 16.23
N PRO A 348 -1.78 -2.74 15.65
CA PRO A 348 -2.26 -2.58 14.28
C PRO A 348 -1.39 -3.31 13.26
N VAL A 349 -2.00 -3.77 12.16
CA VAL A 349 -1.31 -4.44 11.07
C VAL A 349 -0.52 -3.42 10.25
N THR A 350 0.76 -3.70 10.00
CA THR A 350 1.64 -2.87 9.16
C THR A 350 1.76 -3.44 7.74
N MET A 351 2.17 -2.61 6.77
CA MET A 351 2.37 -3.01 5.37
C MET A 351 3.45 -4.08 5.29
N ARG A 352 4.51 -3.95 6.10
CA ARG A 352 5.57 -4.96 6.18
C ARG A 352 5.02 -6.31 6.65
N ALA A 353 4.14 -6.30 7.66
CA ALA A 353 3.48 -7.52 8.11
C ALA A 353 2.60 -8.10 7.00
N PHE A 354 1.81 -7.27 6.31
CA PHE A 354 0.93 -7.69 5.21
C PHE A 354 1.71 -8.29 4.02
N ILE A 355 2.74 -7.60 3.53
CA ILE A 355 3.61 -8.06 2.43
C ILE A 355 4.30 -9.38 2.80
N ARG A 356 4.60 -9.60 4.08
CA ARG A 356 5.17 -10.87 4.54
C ARG A 356 4.13 -11.98 4.66
N THR A 357 2.94 -11.66 5.14
CA THR A 357 1.93 -12.66 5.47
C THR A 357 1.21 -13.18 4.25
N VAL A 358 0.93 -12.34 3.25
CA VAL A 358 0.23 -12.76 2.04
C VAL A 358 0.98 -13.87 1.29
N PRO A 359 2.29 -13.75 0.98
CA PRO A 359 3.06 -14.84 0.38
C PRO A 359 3.17 -16.04 1.31
N ALA A 360 3.28 -15.84 2.63
CA ALA A 360 3.36 -16.94 3.59
C ALA A 360 2.06 -17.77 3.60
N TYR A 361 0.88 -17.14 3.59
CA TYR A 361 -0.41 -17.81 3.49
C TYR A 361 -0.62 -18.47 2.12
N PHE A 362 -0.22 -17.80 1.04
CA PHE A 362 -0.27 -18.38 -0.31
C PHE A 362 0.60 -19.64 -0.40
N MET A 363 1.86 -19.56 0.03
CA MET A 363 2.75 -20.72 0.12
C MET A 363 2.20 -21.79 1.04
N ALA A 364 1.67 -21.44 2.21
CA ALA A 364 1.03 -22.40 3.11
C ALA A 364 -0.12 -23.14 2.43
N GLY A 365 -0.95 -22.45 1.65
CA GLY A 365 -2.02 -23.05 0.85
C GLY A 365 -1.50 -24.01 -0.22
N VAL A 366 -0.47 -23.61 -0.97
CA VAL A 366 0.18 -24.46 -1.98
C VAL A 366 0.82 -25.70 -1.35
N PHE A 367 1.58 -25.54 -0.27
CA PHE A 367 2.19 -26.66 0.44
C PHE A 367 1.16 -27.56 1.11
N TYR A 368 0.05 -27.00 1.60
CA TYR A 368 -1.06 -27.77 2.12
C TYR A 368 -1.68 -28.68 1.06
N LEU A 369 -1.94 -28.16 -0.15
CA LEU A 369 -2.42 -28.96 -1.28
C LEU A 369 -1.39 -30.04 -1.68
N PHE A 370 -0.11 -29.66 -1.73
CA PHE A 370 0.98 -30.60 -2.02
C PHE A 370 1.08 -31.72 -0.98
N LEU A 371 1.00 -31.41 0.32
CA LEU A 371 1.01 -32.40 1.40
C LEU A 371 -0.21 -33.31 1.35
N CYS A 372 -1.38 -32.80 0.97
CA CYS A 372 -2.57 -33.64 0.80
C CYS A 372 -2.38 -34.64 -0.35
N PHE A 373 -1.83 -34.17 -1.48
CA PHE A 373 -1.54 -35.02 -2.63
C PHE A 373 -0.44 -36.05 -2.34
N ALA A 374 0.67 -35.63 -1.74
CA ALA A 374 1.76 -36.51 -1.34
C ALA A 374 1.30 -37.52 -0.27
N GLY A 375 0.49 -37.09 0.69
CA GLY A 375 -0.10 -37.96 1.71
C GLY A 375 -1.02 -39.02 1.11
N PHE A 376 -1.84 -38.65 0.12
CA PHE A 376 -2.67 -39.61 -0.61
C PHE A 376 -1.82 -40.69 -1.29
N ILE A 377 -0.76 -40.30 -2.01
CA ILE A 377 0.13 -41.24 -2.69
C ILE A 377 0.90 -42.13 -1.69
N LEU A 378 1.52 -41.52 -0.67
CA LEU A 378 2.42 -42.21 0.24
C LEU A 378 1.70 -43.08 1.27
N LEU A 379 0.52 -42.68 1.76
CA LEU A 379 -0.18 -43.35 2.86
C LEU A 379 -1.39 -44.18 2.40
N ILE A 380 -2.04 -43.81 1.29
CA ILE A 380 -3.22 -44.53 0.78
C ILE A 380 -2.81 -45.45 -0.36
N VAL A 381 -2.19 -44.92 -1.41
CA VAL A 381 -1.70 -45.73 -2.55
C VAL A 381 -0.52 -46.62 -2.14
N ASN A 382 0.22 -46.22 -1.10
CA ASN A 382 1.23 -47.04 -0.43
C ASN A 382 2.37 -47.52 -1.35
N ILE A 383 2.79 -46.69 -2.31
CA ILE A 383 3.81 -47.01 -3.33
C ILE A 383 5.17 -47.38 -2.72
N SER A 384 5.56 -46.75 -1.60
CA SER A 384 6.86 -46.95 -0.96
C SER A 384 6.84 -47.90 0.25
N GLY A 385 5.69 -48.53 0.54
CA GLY A 385 5.48 -49.35 1.74
C GLY A 385 5.15 -48.52 3.00
N LYS A 386 4.35 -49.10 3.91
CA LYS A 386 3.69 -48.36 5.01
C LYS A 386 4.68 -47.59 5.89
N ARG A 387 5.82 -48.21 6.25
CA ARG A 387 6.82 -47.61 7.16
C ARG A 387 7.62 -46.49 6.48
N ASN A 388 8.05 -46.68 5.24
CA ASN A 388 8.84 -45.68 4.52
C ASN A 388 7.98 -44.52 4.03
N GLY A 389 6.74 -44.78 3.59
CA GLY A 389 5.76 -43.75 3.25
C GLY A 389 5.44 -42.85 4.44
N GLN A 390 5.26 -43.43 5.64
CA GLN A 390 5.07 -42.67 6.88
C GLN A 390 6.29 -41.80 7.22
N ARG A 391 7.51 -42.35 7.16
CA ARG A 391 8.74 -41.58 7.42
C ARG A 391 8.93 -40.44 6.43
N LEU A 392 8.71 -40.68 5.14
CA LEU A 392 8.85 -39.66 4.09
C LEU A 392 7.81 -38.56 4.25
N PHE A 393 6.56 -38.91 4.57
CA PHE A 393 5.51 -37.94 4.84
C PHE A 393 5.83 -37.07 6.07
N ASN A 394 6.30 -37.67 7.17
CA ASN A 394 6.70 -36.92 8.37
C ASN A 394 7.93 -36.03 8.12
N LEU A 395 8.85 -36.45 7.24
CA LEU A 395 9.95 -35.61 6.76
C LEU A 395 9.46 -34.40 5.96
N MET A 396 8.52 -34.61 5.03
CA MET A 396 7.90 -33.51 4.28
C MET A 396 7.16 -32.55 5.21
N LEU A 397 6.44 -33.08 6.21
CA LEU A 397 5.71 -32.30 7.20
C LEU A 397 6.67 -31.44 8.04
N ALA A 398 7.75 -32.04 8.57
CA ALA A 398 8.75 -31.33 9.37
C ALA A 398 9.50 -30.25 8.57
N LYS A 399 9.88 -30.54 7.31
CA LYS A 399 10.49 -29.54 6.41
C LYS A 399 9.53 -28.39 6.10
N THR A 400 8.28 -28.70 5.80
CA THR A 400 7.24 -27.68 5.56
C THR A 400 7.03 -26.82 6.81
N ALA A 401 6.97 -27.42 7.99
CA ALA A 401 6.85 -26.68 9.25
C ALA A 401 8.04 -25.74 9.49
N ARG A 402 9.29 -26.19 9.28
CA ARG A 402 10.50 -25.33 9.38
C ARG A 402 10.45 -24.14 8.42
N MET A 403 10.00 -24.38 7.19
CA MET A 403 9.91 -23.37 6.14
C MET A 403 8.79 -22.35 6.42
N LEU A 404 7.60 -22.80 6.84
CA LEU A 404 6.52 -21.90 7.27
C LEU A 404 6.96 -21.00 8.44
N LEU A 405 7.63 -21.57 9.45
CA LEU A 405 8.19 -20.78 10.56
C LEU A 405 9.30 -19.83 10.13
N PHE A 406 10.03 -20.11 9.05
CA PHE A 406 11.02 -19.19 8.48
C PHE A 406 10.33 -17.96 7.88
N PHE A 407 9.25 -18.15 7.12
CA PHE A 407 8.49 -17.05 6.51
C PHE A 407 7.69 -16.22 7.53
N LEU A 408 7.24 -16.83 8.63
CA LEU A 408 6.47 -16.14 9.68
C LEU A 408 7.32 -15.32 10.69
N ARG A 409 8.65 -15.25 10.53
CA ARG A 409 9.62 -14.78 11.55
C ARG A 409 9.25 -13.45 12.25
N PRO A 410 9.12 -13.46 13.59
CA PRO A 410 10.36 -13.47 14.37
C PRO A 410 10.35 -14.50 15.50
N VAL A 411 10.29 -15.79 15.18
CA VAL A 411 10.62 -16.86 16.13
C VAL A 411 12.09 -16.71 16.56
N ARG A 412 12.35 -16.23 17.79
CA ARG A 412 13.70 -16.31 18.39
C ARG A 412 13.87 -17.74 18.88
N ARG A 413 14.53 -18.55 18.06
CA ARG A 413 14.80 -19.94 18.38
C ARG A 413 15.98 -19.98 19.34
N VAL A 414 15.72 -20.07 20.63
CA VAL A 414 16.76 -20.38 21.63
C VAL A 414 16.75 -21.89 21.82
N TYR A 415 17.49 -22.57 20.96
CA TYR A 415 17.80 -23.98 21.17
C TYR A 415 18.81 -24.05 22.32
N ALA A 416 18.46 -24.74 23.40
CA ALA A 416 19.49 -25.55 24.03
C ALA A 416 19.77 -26.68 23.02
N ASP A 417 21.05 -26.89 22.68
CA ASP A 417 21.56 -27.89 21.72
C ASP A 417 20.84 -29.26 21.84
N PRO A 418 20.61 -30.07 20.77
CA PRO A 418 21.21 -30.02 19.44
C PRO A 418 20.20 -30.18 18.26
N VAL A 419 20.09 -29.14 17.42
CA VAL A 419 19.30 -29.16 16.16
C VAL A 419 19.83 -30.18 15.14
N ASN A 420 21.06 -30.69 15.32
CA ASN A 420 21.68 -31.63 14.39
C ASN A 420 21.49 -33.11 14.74
N GLN A 421 20.98 -33.48 15.92
CA GLN A 421 20.83 -34.90 16.31
C GLN A 421 19.38 -35.39 16.37
N GLY A 422 18.39 -34.49 16.31
CA GLY A 422 16.98 -34.86 16.51
C GLY A 422 16.68 -35.19 17.98
N LEU A 423 15.40 -35.27 18.33
CA LEU A 423 15.01 -35.70 19.68
C LEU A 423 15.21 -37.22 19.82
N PRO A 424 15.72 -37.71 20.97
CA PRO A 424 15.76 -39.14 21.25
C PRO A 424 14.34 -39.74 21.32
N ALA A 425 14.25 -41.06 21.17
CA ALA A 425 12.99 -41.77 21.26
C ALA A 425 12.48 -41.74 22.71
N GLY A 426 11.33 -41.13 22.92
CA GLY A 426 10.80 -40.89 24.26
C GLY A 426 9.49 -40.10 24.23
N ILE A 427 9.08 -39.62 25.40
CA ILE A 427 7.89 -38.78 25.56
C ILE A 427 8.32 -37.33 25.72
N ALA A 428 7.96 -36.49 24.76
CA ALA A 428 8.17 -35.05 24.86
C ALA A 428 6.94 -34.40 25.50
N VAL A 429 7.08 -33.92 26.73
CA VAL A 429 6.00 -33.18 27.43
C VAL A 429 6.13 -31.72 27.04
N VAL A 430 5.14 -31.20 26.31
CA VAL A 430 5.17 -29.82 25.79
C VAL A 430 4.34 -28.92 26.70
N ALA A 431 5.02 -27.96 27.34
CA ALA A 431 4.40 -26.90 28.14
C ALA A 431 4.32 -25.58 27.34
N GLY A 432 3.14 -24.96 27.25
CA GLY A 432 2.99 -23.61 26.67
C GLY A 432 1.84 -23.43 25.67
N GLU A 433 1.93 -22.37 24.85
CA GLU A 433 0.83 -21.95 23.97
C GLU A 433 0.43 -23.02 22.94
N HIS A 434 -0.84 -23.41 22.95
CA HIS A 434 -1.42 -24.33 21.97
C HIS A 434 -1.82 -23.63 20.65
N SER A 435 -1.00 -22.74 20.08
CA SER A 435 -1.31 -22.11 18.78
C SER A 435 -0.89 -22.99 17.60
N LEU A 436 -1.37 -22.65 16.39
CA LEU A 436 -0.89 -23.30 15.15
C LEU A 436 0.63 -23.15 15.01
N THR A 437 1.17 -21.98 15.36
CA THR A 437 2.60 -21.70 15.34
C THR A 437 3.37 -22.56 16.34
N GLY A 438 2.80 -22.81 17.54
CA GLY A 438 3.35 -23.74 18.53
C GLY A 438 3.41 -25.19 18.01
N MET A 439 2.35 -25.68 17.37
CA MET A 439 2.34 -27.01 16.75
C MET A 439 3.39 -27.14 15.64
N LEU A 440 3.50 -26.12 14.77
CA LEU A 440 4.53 -26.09 13.73
C LEU A 440 5.94 -26.09 14.33
N ALA A 441 6.14 -25.39 15.46
CA ALA A 441 7.42 -25.37 16.17
C ALA A 441 7.82 -26.75 16.69
N VAL A 442 6.91 -27.49 17.30
CA VAL A 442 7.16 -28.85 17.77
C VAL A 442 7.46 -29.80 16.59
N LEU A 443 6.68 -29.73 15.50
CA LEU A 443 6.95 -30.51 14.29
C LEU A 443 8.30 -30.17 13.63
N SER A 444 8.78 -28.94 13.83
CA SER A 444 10.06 -28.50 13.26
C SER A 444 11.28 -29.15 13.92
N LEU A 445 11.12 -29.68 15.14
CA LEU A 445 12.18 -30.33 15.93
C LEU A 445 12.72 -31.60 15.24
N GLY A 446 11.91 -32.30 14.45
CA GLY A 446 12.40 -33.42 13.66
C GLY A 446 11.32 -34.27 12.98
N PRO A 447 11.69 -35.05 11.95
CA PRO A 447 10.77 -35.99 11.29
C PRO A 447 10.34 -37.17 12.17
N GLY A 448 11.06 -37.41 13.28
CA GLY A 448 10.74 -38.43 14.29
C GLY A 448 9.71 -37.99 15.33
N VAL A 449 9.19 -36.75 15.25
CA VAL A 449 8.25 -36.21 16.24
C VAL A 449 6.81 -36.43 15.80
N LEU A 450 6.05 -37.20 16.58
CA LEU A 450 4.62 -37.42 16.40
C LEU A 450 3.84 -36.55 17.39
N LEU A 451 2.78 -35.90 16.92
CA LEU A 451 1.96 -35.02 17.75
C LEU A 451 0.77 -35.78 18.34
N TYR A 452 0.57 -35.63 19.66
CA TYR A 452 -0.67 -35.98 20.37
C TYR A 452 -1.33 -34.67 20.83
N THR A 453 -2.53 -34.36 20.30
CA THR A 453 -3.24 -33.08 20.55
C THR A 453 -4.72 -33.29 20.90
N GLY A 454 -5.43 -32.30 21.48
CA GLY A 454 -6.86 -32.42 21.80
C GLY A 454 -7.81 -32.52 20.57
N ARG A 455 -8.96 -33.21 20.75
CA ARG A 455 -9.91 -33.62 19.68
C ARG A 455 -10.45 -32.50 18.75
N SER A 456 -10.43 -31.24 19.18
CA SER A 456 -11.04 -30.13 18.44
C SER A 456 -10.31 -29.78 17.13
N ARG A 457 -8.99 -30.04 17.04
CA ARG A 457 -8.14 -29.53 15.95
C ARG A 457 -7.92 -30.47 14.75
N GLN A 458 -8.27 -31.75 14.88
CA GLN A 458 -8.22 -32.72 13.77
C GLN A 458 -9.57 -32.84 13.02
N ARG A 459 -10.51 -31.88 13.18
CA ARG A 459 -11.86 -31.95 12.58
C ARG A 459 -11.92 -31.72 11.07
N LEU A 460 -10.81 -31.37 10.41
CA LEU A 460 -10.76 -31.22 8.95
C LEU A 460 -10.70 -32.61 8.27
N PRO A 461 -11.61 -32.94 7.35
CA PRO A 461 -11.85 -34.32 6.90
C PRO A 461 -10.63 -34.96 6.20
N LEU A 462 -9.97 -34.27 5.28
CA LEU A 462 -8.82 -34.78 4.52
C LEU A 462 -7.48 -34.72 5.30
N PRO A 463 -7.09 -33.58 5.90
CA PRO A 463 -5.84 -33.49 6.66
C PRO A 463 -5.85 -34.30 7.95
N GLY A 464 -7.00 -34.36 8.64
CA GLY A 464 -7.15 -35.15 9.85
C GLY A 464 -6.98 -36.65 9.57
N PHE A 465 -7.50 -37.14 8.45
CA PHE A 465 -7.31 -38.52 8.02
C PHE A 465 -5.85 -38.85 7.70
N LEU A 466 -5.18 -38.01 6.91
CA LEU A 466 -3.78 -38.21 6.53
C LEU A 466 -2.82 -38.14 7.72
N THR A 467 -3.02 -37.18 8.62
CA THR A 467 -2.17 -37.03 9.83
C THR A 467 -2.33 -38.20 10.80
N ARG A 468 -3.54 -38.74 10.99
CA ARG A 468 -3.76 -39.98 11.78
C ARG A 468 -3.05 -41.17 11.17
N ARG A 469 -3.13 -41.32 9.85
CA ARG A 469 -2.46 -42.41 9.12
C ARG A 469 -0.93 -42.26 9.12
N ALA A 470 -0.44 -41.04 9.27
CA ALA A 470 0.97 -40.71 9.49
C ALA A 470 1.43 -40.90 10.96
N GLY A 471 0.53 -41.30 11.86
CA GLY A 471 0.82 -41.59 13.27
C GLY A 471 0.60 -40.43 14.25
N HIS A 472 0.04 -39.31 13.80
CA HIS A 472 -0.34 -38.20 14.68
C HIS A 472 -1.77 -38.39 15.20
N ASN A 473 -1.91 -38.55 16.50
CA ASN A 473 -3.20 -38.89 17.10
C ASN A 473 -3.78 -37.73 17.90
N SER A 474 -5.05 -37.89 18.28
CA SER A 474 -5.75 -36.88 19.05
C SER A 474 -6.64 -37.49 20.12
N ALA A 475 -6.34 -37.13 21.37
CA ALA A 475 -7.06 -37.57 22.55
C ALA A 475 -7.20 -36.37 23.51
N THR A 476 -8.37 -36.25 24.14
CA THR A 476 -8.60 -35.24 25.19
C THR A 476 -8.11 -35.75 26.54
N TYR A 477 -8.29 -37.05 26.79
CA TYR A 477 -7.71 -37.82 27.89
C TYR A 477 -7.09 -39.07 27.28
N LEU A 478 -5.92 -39.47 27.77
CA LEU A 478 -5.23 -40.68 27.30
C LEU A 478 -5.90 -41.90 27.93
N SER A 479 -6.48 -42.77 27.10
CA SER A 479 -6.94 -44.09 27.55
C SER A 479 -5.79 -45.10 27.57
N ASP A 480 -5.99 -46.25 28.22
CA ASP A 480 -4.98 -47.34 28.23
C ASP A 480 -4.58 -47.77 26.81
N SER A 481 -5.53 -47.77 25.88
CA SER A 481 -5.26 -48.03 24.45
C SER A 481 -4.39 -46.97 23.78
N ASP A 482 -4.48 -45.70 24.19
CA ASP A 482 -3.59 -44.65 23.68
C ASP A 482 -2.16 -44.84 24.22
N LEU A 483 -2.03 -45.23 25.49
CA LEU A 483 -0.74 -45.49 26.12
C LEU A 483 -0.01 -46.67 25.45
N GLU A 484 -0.73 -47.74 25.08
CA GLU A 484 -0.17 -48.85 24.30
C GLU A 484 0.33 -48.40 22.91
N ILE A 485 -0.44 -47.55 22.22
CA ILE A 485 -0.03 -47.00 20.91
C ILE A 485 1.22 -46.13 21.06
N ILE A 486 1.27 -45.28 22.09
CA ILE A 486 2.42 -44.42 22.39
C ILE A 486 3.66 -45.28 22.62
N GLN A 487 3.55 -46.32 23.45
CA GLN A 487 4.65 -47.25 23.72
C GLN A 487 5.14 -47.94 22.44
N GLN A 488 4.23 -48.40 21.59
CA GLN A 488 4.58 -49.02 20.31
C GLN A 488 5.31 -48.04 19.37
N LYS A 489 4.93 -46.76 19.36
CA LYS A 489 5.61 -45.76 18.51
C LYS A 489 7.00 -45.42 19.03
N ILE A 490 7.18 -45.35 20.34
CA ILE A 490 8.48 -45.08 20.97
C ILE A 490 9.46 -46.21 20.68
N SER A 491 9.04 -47.48 20.82
CA SER A 491 9.90 -48.64 20.49
C SER A 491 10.33 -48.70 19.01
N THR A 492 9.57 -48.05 18.12
CA THR A 492 9.94 -47.91 16.70
C THR A 492 10.88 -46.74 16.39
N GLY A 493 11.27 -45.97 17.41
CA GLY A 493 12.22 -44.86 17.33
C GLY A 493 11.59 -43.47 17.13
N TYR A 494 10.30 -43.30 17.43
CA TYR A 494 9.64 -41.98 17.37
C TYR A 494 9.59 -41.30 18.74
N THR A 495 9.68 -39.98 18.75
CA THR A 495 9.35 -39.16 19.92
C THR A 495 7.87 -38.79 19.86
N VAL A 496 7.11 -39.06 20.92
CA VAL A 496 5.70 -38.64 20.99
C VAL A 496 5.62 -37.35 21.79
N ALA A 497 5.27 -36.26 21.11
CA ALA A 497 5.09 -34.94 21.69
C ALA A 497 3.64 -34.73 22.12
N ILE A 498 3.44 -34.57 23.43
CA ILE A 498 2.13 -34.45 24.05
C ILE A 498 1.90 -32.99 24.40
N MET A 499 0.93 -32.39 23.72
CA MET A 499 0.58 -30.99 23.90
C MET A 499 -0.59 -30.84 24.87
N ASN A 500 -0.38 -31.23 26.13
CA ASN A 500 -1.43 -31.24 27.17
C ASN A 500 -1.14 -30.35 28.38
N ALA A 501 -0.21 -29.39 28.32
CA ALA A 501 0.18 -28.66 29.52
C ALA A 501 0.41 -27.15 29.34
N TYR A 502 -0.16 -26.37 30.28
CA TYR A 502 0.35 -25.08 30.79
C TYR A 502 0.34 -23.88 29.81
N PRO A 503 -0.01 -22.63 30.24
CA PRO A 503 0.09 -22.05 31.59
C PRO A 503 -1.22 -21.91 32.38
N GLU A 504 -2.37 -22.36 31.86
CA GLU A 504 -3.68 -22.14 32.51
C GLU A 504 -4.09 -23.24 33.52
N MET A 505 -3.25 -24.26 33.73
CA MET A 505 -3.57 -25.37 34.63
C MET A 505 -2.91 -25.21 35.99
N ASP A 506 -3.72 -25.12 37.05
CA ASP A 506 -3.25 -25.24 38.42
C ASP A 506 -2.45 -26.54 38.62
N LYS A 507 -1.52 -26.52 39.58
CA LYS A 507 -0.65 -27.67 39.91
C LYS A 507 -1.44 -28.99 40.03
N GLY A 508 -2.63 -28.97 40.64
CA GLY A 508 -3.50 -30.14 40.77
C GLY A 508 -3.98 -30.72 39.44
N ASN A 509 -4.34 -29.86 38.47
CA ASN A 509 -4.81 -30.26 37.15
C ASN A 509 -3.65 -30.74 36.26
N PHE A 510 -2.47 -30.14 36.40
CA PHE A 510 -1.27 -30.64 35.71
C PHE A 510 -0.88 -32.04 36.19
N LEU A 511 -0.94 -32.28 37.51
CA LEU A 511 -0.66 -33.58 38.10
C LEU A 511 -1.64 -34.65 37.60
N SER A 512 -2.94 -34.39 37.64
CA SER A 512 -3.96 -35.37 37.20
C SER A 512 -3.90 -35.66 35.69
N ALA A 513 -3.63 -34.65 34.86
CA ALA A 513 -3.57 -34.81 33.41
C ALA A 513 -2.36 -35.64 32.92
N ASN A 514 -1.29 -35.71 33.70
CA ASN A 514 -0.03 -36.38 33.32
C ASN A 514 0.24 -37.67 34.11
N GLN A 515 -0.60 -38.05 35.08
CA GLN A 515 -0.43 -39.27 35.89
C GLN A 515 -0.28 -40.54 35.03
N GLY A 516 -1.18 -40.77 34.07
CA GLY A 516 -1.10 -41.96 33.20
C GLY A 516 0.14 -41.99 32.29
N LEU A 517 0.69 -40.83 31.95
CA LEU A 517 1.95 -40.74 31.19
C LEU A 517 3.15 -41.08 32.06
N VAL A 518 3.18 -40.56 33.27
CA VAL A 518 4.23 -40.86 34.24
C VAL A 518 4.21 -42.34 34.63
N ASP A 519 3.04 -42.94 34.76
CA ASP A 519 2.89 -44.39 34.95
C ASP A 519 3.51 -45.20 33.79
N LEU A 520 3.26 -44.80 32.54
CA LEU A 520 3.83 -45.45 31.36
C LEU A 520 5.36 -45.32 31.31
N VAL A 521 5.87 -44.15 31.69
CA VAL A 521 7.31 -43.86 31.72
C VAL A 521 8.01 -44.70 32.78
N CYS A 522 7.51 -44.72 34.01
CA CYS A 522 8.11 -45.49 35.10
C CYS A 522 8.08 -46.99 34.86
N LYS A 523 7.02 -47.51 34.24
CA LYS A 523 6.88 -48.95 33.97
C LYS A 523 7.85 -49.46 32.89
N ASN A 524 8.22 -48.62 31.94
CA ASN A 524 8.95 -49.03 30.73
C ASN A 524 10.33 -48.37 30.57
N ASN A 525 10.80 -47.65 31.61
CA ASN A 525 12.05 -46.89 31.61
C ASN A 525 12.20 -45.99 30.37
N ILE A 526 11.17 -45.20 30.07
CA ILE A 526 11.13 -44.29 28.92
C ILE A 526 11.69 -42.91 29.31
N GLU A 527 12.45 -42.29 28.43
CA GLU A 527 12.99 -40.94 28.65
C GLU A 527 11.88 -39.86 28.52
N ILE A 528 11.85 -38.91 29.46
CA ILE A 528 10.97 -37.73 29.42
C ILE A 528 11.76 -36.54 28.93
N ILE A 529 11.28 -35.86 27.90
CA ILE A 529 11.90 -34.67 27.33
C ILE A 529 10.99 -33.46 27.58
N PRO A 530 11.31 -32.58 28.53
CA PRO A 530 10.50 -31.38 28.75
C PRO A 530 10.76 -30.36 27.64
N VAL A 531 9.69 -29.90 26.97
CA VAL A 531 9.76 -28.89 25.90
C VAL A 531 8.93 -27.68 26.29
N LEU A 532 9.57 -26.52 26.39
CA LEU A 532 8.93 -25.27 26.76
C LEU A 532 8.68 -24.38 25.53
N LEU A 533 7.41 -24.00 25.34
CA LEU A 533 6.95 -23.07 24.32
C LEU A 533 6.51 -21.76 24.98
N HIS A 534 7.30 -20.71 24.78
CA HIS A 534 6.95 -19.38 25.25
C HIS A 534 6.74 -18.45 24.04
N SER A 535 5.57 -17.81 23.96
CA SER A 535 5.30 -16.77 22.97
C SER A 535 5.10 -15.41 23.62
N SER A 536 5.73 -14.39 23.05
CA SER A 536 5.44 -13.00 23.41
C SER A 536 3.98 -12.67 23.04
N PRO A 537 3.26 -11.89 23.87
CA PRO A 537 1.90 -11.46 23.56
C PRO A 537 1.86 -10.71 22.22
N GLY A 538 1.06 -11.23 21.29
CA GLY A 538 0.85 -10.70 19.95
C GLY A 538 -0.05 -11.65 19.16
N ASN A 539 -0.65 -11.21 18.06
CA ASN A 539 -1.78 -11.90 17.42
C ASN A 539 -1.34 -13.18 16.70
N PRO A 540 -1.58 -14.40 17.24
CA PRO A 540 -1.19 -15.64 16.57
C PRO A 540 -2.23 -16.10 15.54
N ALA A 541 -3.42 -15.49 15.54
CA ALA A 541 -4.63 -15.98 14.86
C ALA A 541 -5.25 -14.97 13.86
N GLY A 542 -4.60 -13.81 13.64
CA GLY A 542 -5.07 -12.77 12.72
C GLY A 542 -4.54 -12.94 11.29
N PHE A 543 -5.21 -12.30 10.32
CA PHE A 543 -4.85 -12.28 8.88
C PHE A 543 -3.42 -11.77 8.60
N ALA A 544 -2.80 -11.08 9.56
CA ALA A 544 -1.40 -10.68 9.49
C ALA A 544 -0.67 -11.04 10.79
N ALA A 545 0.36 -11.89 10.67
CA ALA A 545 1.27 -12.24 11.73
C ALA A 545 2.03 -11.00 12.21
N THR A 546 1.71 -10.53 13.41
CA THR A 546 2.49 -9.51 14.12
C THR A 546 3.86 -10.07 14.51
N GLU A 547 4.80 -9.21 14.90
CA GLU A 547 6.12 -9.63 15.35
C GLU A 547 6.05 -10.38 16.70
N ASN A 548 5.70 -11.67 16.68
CA ASN A 548 5.69 -12.52 17.86
C ASN A 548 7.03 -13.24 18.00
N ILE A 549 7.66 -13.12 19.16
CA ILE A 549 8.79 -13.98 19.51
C ILE A 549 8.23 -15.27 20.05
N LEU A 550 8.38 -16.35 19.28
CA LEU A 550 8.20 -17.70 19.78
C LEU A 550 9.58 -18.25 20.15
N THR A 551 9.71 -18.62 21.43
CA THR A 551 10.87 -19.29 22.01
C THR A 551 10.50 -20.75 22.22
N VAL A 552 11.34 -21.65 21.73
CA VAL A 552 11.20 -23.09 21.87
C VAL A 552 12.46 -23.58 22.56
N LYS A 553 12.35 -23.98 23.83
CA LYS A 553 13.49 -24.49 24.61
C LYS A 553 13.25 -25.96 24.93
N VAL A 554 14.16 -26.81 24.47
CA VAL A 554 14.21 -28.22 24.87
C VAL A 554 15.06 -28.27 26.15
N LEU A 555 14.54 -28.87 27.21
CA LEU A 555 15.23 -28.96 28.50
C LEU A 555 15.93 -30.32 28.62
N GLU A 556 16.80 -30.44 29.62
CA GLU A 556 17.54 -31.68 29.86
C GLU A 556 16.56 -32.84 30.10
N SER A 557 16.84 -33.96 29.43
CA SER A 557 16.03 -35.16 29.55
C SER A 557 16.06 -35.71 30.96
N LEU A 558 14.91 -36.16 31.44
CA LEU A 558 14.77 -36.81 32.74
C LEU A 558 14.70 -38.32 32.54
N HIS A 559 15.57 -39.05 33.26
CA HIS A 559 15.47 -40.51 33.36
C HIS A 559 14.51 -40.90 34.47
N SER A 560 13.77 -41.98 34.22
CA SER A 560 12.80 -42.48 35.18
C SER A 560 13.51 -43.27 36.29
N PRO A 561 13.19 -43.04 37.57
CA PRO A 561 13.63 -43.93 38.64
C PRO A 561 12.87 -45.28 38.53
N GLU A 562 13.59 -46.40 38.56
CA GLU A 562 13.02 -47.76 38.55
C GLU A 562 12.25 -48.05 39.85
N THR A 563 11.03 -47.51 39.99
CA THR A 563 10.21 -47.66 41.20
C THR A 563 8.71 -47.70 40.90
N THR A 564 7.98 -48.57 41.59
CA THR A 564 6.52 -48.70 41.54
C THR A 564 5.78 -47.84 42.57
N ASP A 565 6.50 -47.05 43.37
CA ASP A 565 5.91 -46.23 44.44
C ASP A 565 5.16 -45.01 43.89
N TYR A 566 3.88 -44.88 44.26
CA TYR A 566 3.02 -43.76 43.89
C TYR A 566 3.50 -42.42 44.46
N SER A 567 4.22 -42.44 45.60
CA SER A 567 4.81 -41.23 46.19
C SER A 567 5.90 -40.63 45.28
N VAL A 568 6.72 -41.48 44.66
CA VAL A 568 7.81 -41.13 43.74
C VAL A 568 7.26 -40.65 42.38
N LYS A 569 6.16 -41.25 41.91
CA LYS A 569 5.47 -40.81 40.67
C LYS A 569 4.85 -39.41 40.80
N GLY A 570 4.21 -39.15 41.94
CA GLY A 570 3.72 -37.81 42.28
C GLY A 570 4.86 -36.79 42.39
N SER A 571 6.00 -37.20 42.96
CA SER A 571 7.22 -36.40 43.04
C SER A 571 7.76 -36.04 41.64
N LEU A 572 7.90 -37.00 40.72
CA LEU A 572 8.40 -36.76 39.35
C LEU A 572 7.53 -35.75 38.57
N THR A 573 6.20 -35.88 38.67
CA THR A 573 5.28 -34.95 38.01
C THR A 573 5.36 -33.54 38.63
N GLY A 574 5.54 -33.48 39.95
CA GLY A 574 5.83 -32.24 40.68
C GLY A 574 7.16 -31.59 40.29
N THR A 575 8.21 -32.39 40.09
CA THR A 575 9.53 -31.94 39.62
C THR A 575 9.45 -31.36 38.22
N ILE A 576 8.75 -32.02 37.28
CA ILE A 576 8.52 -31.49 35.92
C ILE A 576 7.76 -30.15 35.98
N TYR A 577 6.73 -30.06 36.83
CA TYR A 577 5.97 -28.82 37.02
C TYR A 577 6.82 -27.67 37.59
N GLN A 578 7.67 -27.96 38.59
CA GLN A 578 8.59 -26.98 39.16
C GLN A 578 9.63 -26.56 38.13
N LEU A 579 10.21 -27.49 37.39
CA LEU A 579 11.18 -27.23 36.33
C LEU A 579 10.62 -26.32 35.24
N PHE A 580 9.36 -26.52 34.82
CA PHE A 580 8.71 -25.60 33.88
C PHE A 580 8.49 -24.21 34.47
N ASN A 581 8.08 -24.09 35.73
CA ASN A 581 7.87 -22.78 36.38
C ASN A 581 9.17 -22.04 36.62
N ASP A 582 10.19 -22.71 37.13
CA ASP A 582 11.52 -22.13 37.36
C ASP A 582 12.12 -21.64 36.03
N GLU A 583 11.94 -22.41 34.95
CA GLU A 583 12.44 -22.04 33.64
C GLU A 583 11.59 -20.94 32.97
N LEU A 584 10.28 -20.90 33.19
CA LEU A 584 9.42 -19.78 32.79
C LEU A 584 9.78 -18.50 33.55
N ASP A 585 10.12 -18.59 34.83
CA ASP A 585 10.58 -17.47 35.65
C ASP A 585 11.97 -17.00 35.22
N ARG A 586 12.89 -17.92 34.91
CA ARG A 586 14.21 -17.59 34.31
C ARG A 586 14.05 -16.91 32.96
N LEU A 587 13.25 -17.48 32.07
CA LEU A 587 12.90 -16.86 30.80
C LEU A 587 12.25 -15.50 31.03
N GLY A 588 11.35 -15.35 32.00
CA GLY A 588 10.74 -14.08 32.38
C GLY A 588 11.72 -13.02 32.88
N LYS A 589 12.84 -13.43 33.49
CA LYS A 589 13.96 -12.57 33.90
C LYS A 589 14.96 -12.27 32.76
N GLU A 590 15.13 -13.20 31.81
CA GLU A 590 15.95 -13.01 30.60
C GLU A 590 15.22 -12.23 29.49
N LEU A 591 13.88 -12.29 29.46
CA LEU A 591 13.00 -11.74 28.42
C LEU A 591 12.48 -10.30 28.59
N PRO A 592 12.76 -9.50 29.66
CA PRO A 592 12.63 -8.06 29.54
C PRO A 592 13.87 -7.51 28.81
N ALA A 593 14.25 -8.15 27.69
CA ALA A 593 15.26 -7.61 26.81
C ALA A 593 14.75 -6.25 26.31
N PRO A 594 15.54 -5.17 26.39
CA PRO A 594 15.18 -3.83 25.93
C PRO A 594 14.53 -3.83 24.54
N GLY A 595 14.94 -4.75 23.66
CA GLY A 595 14.36 -4.96 22.35
C GLY A 595 12.86 -5.35 22.32
N ILE A 596 12.37 -6.15 23.27
CA ILE A 596 10.96 -6.60 23.30
C ILE A 596 10.05 -5.46 23.77
N CYS A 597 10.39 -4.82 24.89
CA CYS A 597 9.66 -3.66 25.39
C CYS A 597 9.66 -2.50 24.41
N ARG A 598 10.81 -2.24 23.77
CA ARG A 598 10.94 -1.27 22.68
C ARG A 598 9.99 -1.57 21.52
N ARG A 599 9.88 -2.84 21.08
CA ARG A 599 8.97 -3.23 20.00
C ARG A 599 7.50 -3.08 20.39
N ARG A 600 7.13 -3.50 21.62
CA ARG A 600 5.78 -3.32 22.16
C ARG A 600 5.42 -1.83 22.15
N LEU A 601 6.27 -0.99 22.73
CA LEU A 601 6.06 0.46 22.73
C LEU A 601 5.94 1.02 21.32
N ILE A 602 6.85 0.68 20.41
CA ILE A 602 6.77 1.15 19.02
C ILE A 602 5.42 0.79 18.42
N SER A 603 5.00 -0.48 18.57
CA SER A 603 3.75 -0.98 18.01
C SER A 603 2.51 -0.29 18.56
N SER A 604 2.55 0.18 19.81
CA SER A 604 1.47 0.89 20.49
C SER A 604 1.24 2.33 20.03
N TYR A 605 2.23 2.92 19.35
CA TYR A 605 2.19 4.31 18.86
C TYR A 605 2.22 4.41 17.33
N ILE A 606 2.23 3.27 16.62
CA ILE A 606 2.01 3.24 15.17
C ILE A 606 0.63 3.81 14.87
N PHE A 607 0.50 4.59 13.79
CA PHE A 607 -0.74 5.25 13.34
C PHE A 607 -1.27 6.36 14.26
N LYS A 608 -0.57 6.72 15.33
CA LYS A 608 -0.92 7.92 16.14
C LYS A 608 -0.46 9.23 15.52
N GLY A 609 0.30 9.16 14.43
CA GLY A 609 0.74 10.32 13.65
C GLY A 609 2.25 10.36 13.47
N PRO A 610 2.73 10.93 12.36
CA PRO A 610 4.15 10.87 12.00
C PRO A 610 5.05 11.63 12.97
N GLY A 611 4.58 12.74 13.54
CA GLY A 611 5.32 13.50 14.55
C GLY A 611 5.57 12.69 15.83
N ILE A 612 4.51 12.05 16.35
CA ILE A 612 4.57 11.25 17.59
C ILE A 612 5.44 10.02 17.40
N GLU A 613 5.29 9.31 16.27
CA GLU A 613 6.11 8.12 15.99
C GLU A 613 7.61 8.48 15.89
N ARG A 614 7.96 9.57 15.20
CA ARG A 614 9.34 10.04 15.10
C ARG A 614 9.88 10.47 16.47
N ALA A 615 9.09 11.19 17.26
CA ALA A 615 9.48 11.62 18.61
C ALA A 615 9.77 10.40 19.49
N MET A 616 8.86 9.42 19.55
CA MET A 616 9.03 8.17 20.29
C MET A 616 10.32 7.42 19.88
N ARG A 617 10.56 7.24 18.57
CA ARG A 617 11.77 6.55 18.09
C ARG A 617 13.05 7.30 18.43
N THR A 618 13.00 8.63 18.40
CA THR A 618 14.14 9.49 18.75
C THR A 618 14.44 9.38 20.23
N VAL A 619 13.43 9.52 21.09
CA VAL A 619 13.57 9.35 22.55
C VAL A 619 14.17 7.99 22.89
N LEU A 620 13.63 6.91 22.35
CA LEU A 620 14.14 5.55 22.62
C LEU A 620 15.59 5.36 22.16
N LYS A 621 16.01 6.01 21.08
CA LYS A 621 17.39 5.96 20.60
C LYS A 621 18.33 6.80 21.48
N THR A 622 17.92 8.01 21.82
CA THR A 622 18.72 8.97 22.61
C THR A 622 18.92 8.49 24.03
N GLU A 623 17.87 7.96 24.65
CA GLU A 623 17.88 7.50 26.05
C GLU A 623 18.26 6.02 26.18
N ASN A 624 18.75 5.39 25.11
CA ASN A 624 19.08 3.96 25.04
C ASN A 624 18.00 3.05 25.69
N ASN A 625 16.76 3.19 25.23
CA ASN A 625 15.57 2.49 25.76
C ASN A 625 15.33 2.68 27.27
N PHE A 626 15.84 3.76 27.87
CA PHE A 626 15.76 4.05 29.30
C PHE A 626 16.44 3.01 30.21
N GLU A 627 17.43 2.28 29.71
CA GLU A 627 18.15 1.24 30.49
C GLU A 627 18.79 1.81 31.76
N ALA A 628 19.41 3.00 31.67
CA ALA A 628 20.03 3.66 32.82
C ALA A 628 19.02 4.01 33.92
N ILE A 629 17.83 4.50 33.54
CA ILE A 629 16.76 4.81 34.50
C ILE A 629 16.20 3.50 35.08
N ASN A 630 15.99 2.50 34.24
CA ASN A 630 15.47 1.20 34.67
C ASN A 630 16.36 0.55 35.75
N ALA A 631 17.68 0.70 35.66
CA ALA A 631 18.63 0.18 36.64
C ALA A 631 18.53 0.88 38.01
N LEU A 632 18.06 2.13 38.05
CA LEU A 632 17.90 2.93 39.28
C LEU A 632 16.54 2.73 39.94
N VAL A 633 15.53 2.23 39.20
CA VAL A 633 14.16 2.05 39.70
C VAL A 633 14.00 0.67 40.34
N PRO A 634 13.44 0.56 41.55
CA PRO A 634 13.20 -0.72 42.22
C PRO A 634 12.48 -1.75 41.33
N VAL A 635 12.87 -3.02 41.45
CA VAL A 635 12.29 -4.12 40.63
C VAL A 635 10.83 -4.40 41.01
N LYS A 636 10.42 -4.12 42.25
CA LYS A 636 9.07 -4.29 42.79
C LYS A 636 8.64 -3.03 43.54
N GLY A 637 7.35 -2.70 43.51
CA GLY A 637 6.75 -1.58 44.24
C GLY A 637 6.05 -0.54 43.35
N ASN A 638 5.49 0.49 43.99
CA ASN A 638 4.78 1.57 43.31
C ASN A 638 5.76 2.60 42.74
N VAL A 639 5.72 2.81 41.43
CA VAL A 639 6.55 3.80 40.71
C VAL A 639 5.64 4.88 40.15
N VAL A 640 5.84 6.12 40.56
CA VAL A 640 5.08 7.28 40.05
C VAL A 640 5.98 8.09 39.14
N VAL A 641 5.51 8.39 37.92
CA VAL A 641 6.21 9.23 36.95
C VAL A 641 5.37 10.46 36.68
N THR A 642 5.92 11.64 36.94
CA THR A 642 5.24 12.91 36.71
C THR A 642 5.79 13.57 35.44
N GLY A 643 4.97 14.32 34.70
CA GLY A 643 5.34 14.86 33.40
C GLY A 643 5.63 13.75 32.37
N SER A 644 4.76 12.73 32.37
CA SER A 644 4.95 11.51 31.57
C SER A 644 4.89 11.73 30.05
N GLY A 645 4.45 12.90 29.60
CA GLY A 645 4.30 13.27 28.20
C GLY A 645 3.36 12.32 27.48
N PHE A 646 3.81 11.78 26.35
CA PHE A 646 3.06 10.74 25.64
C PHE A 646 3.07 9.38 26.33
N GLY A 647 3.74 9.20 27.47
CA GLY A 647 3.74 7.95 28.26
C GLY A 647 4.85 6.95 27.93
N PHE A 648 5.90 7.35 27.19
CA PHE A 648 6.97 6.43 26.74
C PHE A 648 7.77 5.80 27.90
N LEU A 649 8.20 6.61 28.87
CA LEU A 649 8.99 6.14 30.02
C LEU A 649 8.18 5.25 30.96
N PRO A 650 6.97 5.64 31.42
CA PRO A 650 6.11 4.76 32.23
C PRO A 650 5.86 3.40 31.57
N PHE A 651 5.59 3.40 30.26
CA PHE A 651 5.36 2.17 29.51
C PHE A 651 6.57 1.25 29.53
N MET A 652 7.78 1.78 29.31
CA MET A 652 9.01 1.00 29.33
C MET A 652 9.29 0.43 30.73
N LEU A 653 9.13 1.24 31.78
CA LEU A 653 9.34 0.78 33.16
C LEU A 653 8.37 -0.32 33.59
N ALA A 654 7.10 -0.20 33.20
CA ALA A 654 6.09 -1.22 33.45
C ALA A 654 6.37 -2.51 32.67
N CYS A 655 6.89 -2.38 31.45
CA CYS A 655 7.27 -3.53 30.63
C CYS A 655 8.55 -4.23 31.13
N TYR A 656 9.52 -3.49 31.69
CA TYR A 656 10.76 -4.06 32.20
C TYR A 656 10.58 -4.94 33.44
N SER A 657 9.61 -4.62 34.29
CA SER A 657 9.28 -5.46 35.45
C SER A 657 7.77 -5.55 35.67
N PRO A 658 7.17 -6.75 35.50
CA PRO A 658 5.76 -6.98 35.81
C PRO A 658 5.41 -6.78 37.30
N GLN A 659 6.41 -6.79 38.19
CA GLN A 659 6.22 -6.63 39.63
C GLN A 659 6.15 -5.15 40.08
N ARG A 660 6.40 -4.20 39.18
CA ARG A 660 6.18 -2.78 39.43
C ARG A 660 4.71 -2.44 39.23
N VAL A 661 4.19 -1.47 39.95
CA VAL A 661 2.93 -0.79 39.61
C VAL A 661 3.30 0.63 39.18
N VAL A 662 3.19 0.93 37.89
CA VAL A 662 3.68 2.20 37.33
C VAL A 662 2.51 3.14 37.04
N THR A 663 2.53 4.33 37.63
CA THR A 663 1.52 5.37 37.40
C THR A 663 2.14 6.60 36.75
N GLY A 664 1.70 6.96 35.55
CA GLY A 664 2.12 8.17 34.84
C GLY A 664 1.12 9.32 34.99
N TYR A 665 1.57 10.47 35.49
CA TYR A 665 0.79 11.70 35.56
C TYR A 665 1.17 12.64 34.39
N GLU A 666 0.17 13.24 33.76
CA GLU A 666 0.34 14.25 32.71
C GLU A 666 -0.75 15.33 32.82
N ALA A 667 -0.34 16.59 32.72
CA ALA A 667 -1.21 17.75 32.83
C ALA A 667 -1.81 18.15 31.47
N ASP A 668 -1.10 17.89 30.38
CA ASP A 668 -1.57 18.10 29.01
C ASP A 668 -2.61 17.03 28.63
N ALA A 669 -3.87 17.45 28.51
CA ALA A 669 -4.99 16.58 28.18
C ALA A 669 -4.79 15.79 26.89
N GLU A 670 -4.20 16.40 25.84
CA GLU A 670 -4.01 15.70 24.57
C GLU A 670 -2.95 14.61 24.69
N LYS A 671 -1.82 14.90 25.37
CA LYS A 671 -0.76 13.90 25.59
C LYS A 671 -1.24 12.76 26.48
N HIS A 672 -2.03 13.07 27.52
CA HIS A 672 -2.65 12.10 28.40
C HIS A 672 -3.61 11.17 27.64
N GLU A 673 -4.55 11.71 26.84
CA GLU A 673 -5.48 10.93 26.01
C GLU A 673 -4.72 9.97 25.09
N ILE A 674 -3.63 10.45 24.48
CA ILE A 674 -2.77 9.65 23.60
C ILE A 674 -2.08 8.52 24.37
N ALA A 675 -1.58 8.77 25.57
CA ALA A 675 -0.93 7.77 26.42
C ALA A 675 -1.91 6.68 26.86
N VAL A 676 -3.07 7.09 27.39
CA VAL A 676 -4.17 6.21 27.82
C VAL A 676 -4.66 5.33 26.68
N ASN A 677 -4.75 5.86 25.47
CA ASN A 677 -5.24 5.12 24.32
C ASN A 677 -4.14 4.34 23.58
N SER A 678 -3.04 3.97 24.25
CA SER A 678 -2.01 3.10 23.66
C SER A 678 -2.47 1.63 23.69
N CYS A 679 -2.28 0.88 22.61
CA CYS A 679 -2.62 -0.54 22.60
C CYS A 679 -1.51 -1.37 23.27
N ASN A 680 -1.76 -2.65 23.58
CA ASN A 680 -0.76 -3.56 24.15
C ASN A 680 -0.07 -3.05 25.44
N GLN A 681 -0.79 -2.27 26.26
CA GLN A 681 -0.28 -1.76 27.53
C GLN A 681 0.00 -2.92 28.51
N PRO A 682 1.10 -2.87 29.27
CA PRO A 682 1.29 -3.75 30.43
C PRO A 682 0.13 -3.61 31.43
N ALA A 683 -0.33 -4.71 32.02
CA ALA A 683 -1.45 -4.70 32.96
C ALA A 683 -1.18 -3.88 34.24
N ASN A 684 0.11 -3.65 34.52
CA ASN A 684 0.63 -2.92 35.67
C ASN A 684 0.95 -1.44 35.38
N LEU A 685 0.42 -0.89 34.29
CA LEU A 685 0.59 0.51 33.89
C LEU A 685 -0.74 1.29 34.01
N TYR A 686 -0.69 2.45 34.65
CA TYR A 686 -1.83 3.34 34.81
C TYR A 686 -1.46 4.76 34.42
N PHE A 687 -2.38 5.49 33.79
CA PHE A 687 -2.21 6.91 33.46
C PHE A 687 -3.28 7.73 34.18
N ARG A 688 -2.88 8.86 34.76
CA ARG A 688 -3.78 9.81 35.42
C ARG A 688 -3.64 11.20 34.82
N HIS A 689 -4.76 11.91 34.70
CA HIS A 689 -4.81 13.26 34.15
C HIS A 689 -4.76 14.28 35.28
N GLY A 690 -3.97 15.34 35.09
CA GLY A 690 -3.98 16.52 35.96
C GLY A 690 -2.77 16.66 36.88
N THR A 691 -2.77 17.79 37.58
CA THR A 691 -1.84 18.18 38.64
C THR A 691 -2.44 17.87 40.01
N THR A 692 -1.63 17.95 41.08
CA THR A 692 -1.91 17.53 42.46
C THR A 692 -3.15 18.15 43.14
N GLU A 693 -3.83 19.09 42.49
CA GLU A 693 -4.89 19.90 43.09
C GLU A 693 -6.26 19.21 43.21
N ASN A 694 -6.54 18.12 42.48
CA ASN A 694 -7.89 17.53 42.42
C ASN A 694 -8.02 16.05 42.86
N ASP A 695 -6.92 15.33 43.08
CA ASP A 695 -6.95 13.89 43.42
C ASP A 695 -5.88 13.52 44.44
N SER A 696 -6.21 12.60 45.36
CA SER A 696 -5.21 12.02 46.27
C SER A 696 -4.09 11.31 45.48
N LEU A 697 -2.85 11.76 45.72
CA LEU A 697 -1.65 11.18 45.12
C LEU A 697 -1.48 9.72 45.56
N VAL A 698 -1.10 8.86 44.61
CA VAL A 698 -0.77 7.46 44.92
C VAL A 698 0.56 7.43 45.68
N PRO A 699 0.65 6.71 46.82
CA PRO A 699 1.91 6.51 47.53
C PRO A 699 2.98 5.91 46.61
N ALA A 700 4.14 6.56 46.56
CA ALA A 700 5.23 6.21 45.65
C ALA A 700 6.42 5.64 46.42
N GLY A 701 6.73 4.35 46.22
CA GLY A 701 8.02 3.79 46.64
C GLY A 701 9.19 4.33 45.81
N CYS A 702 8.91 4.72 44.56
CA CYS A 702 9.84 5.47 43.71
C CYS A 702 9.10 6.56 42.93
N LEU A 703 9.52 7.82 43.08
CA LEU A 703 8.98 8.96 42.34
C LEU A 703 9.98 9.43 41.28
N ILE A 704 9.54 9.56 40.03
CA ILE A 704 10.33 10.09 38.91
C ILE A 704 9.74 11.43 38.49
N LEU A 705 10.47 12.51 38.74
CA LEU A 705 10.16 13.84 38.23
C LEU A 705 10.73 14.00 36.82
N CYS A 706 9.90 13.81 35.80
CA CYS A 706 10.31 13.88 34.39
C CYS A 706 9.90 15.22 33.78
N ASN A 707 10.84 16.01 33.27
CA ASN A 707 10.62 17.26 32.52
C ASN A 707 9.76 18.36 33.21
N LEU A 708 9.31 18.17 34.45
CA LEU A 708 8.52 19.16 35.20
C LEU A 708 9.28 20.48 35.46
N LEU A 709 10.61 20.44 35.43
CA LEU A 709 11.46 21.61 35.56
C LEU A 709 11.36 22.56 34.35
N ASN A 710 10.73 22.14 33.26
CA ASN A 710 10.61 22.91 32.01
C ASN A 710 9.23 23.57 31.84
N ALA A 711 8.25 23.33 32.73
CA ALA A 711 6.87 23.83 32.59
C ALA A 711 6.54 25.00 33.54
N GLY A 712 5.86 26.04 33.04
CA GLY A 712 5.25 27.12 33.85
C GLY A 712 6.20 28.18 34.43
N ASN A 713 5.68 29.14 35.20
CA ASN A 713 6.46 30.15 35.94
C ASN A 713 7.07 29.55 37.22
N GLN A 714 8.23 30.06 37.69
CA GLN A 714 8.92 29.52 38.87
C GLN A 714 8.04 29.44 40.15
N HIS A 715 7.09 30.37 40.32
CA HIS A 715 6.23 30.45 41.51
C HIS A 715 5.17 29.32 41.60
N GLU A 716 4.73 28.75 40.49
CA GLU A 716 3.74 27.64 40.46
C GLU A 716 4.40 26.25 40.57
N ARG A 717 5.72 26.16 40.32
CA ARG A 717 6.46 24.89 40.27
C ARG A 717 6.76 24.31 41.64
N PHE A 718 7.12 25.15 42.60
CA PHE A 718 7.58 24.71 43.91
C PHE A 718 6.50 24.04 44.75
N PRO A 719 5.26 24.58 44.84
CA PRO A 719 4.17 23.90 45.54
C PRO A 719 3.87 22.53 44.92
N LEU A 720 3.83 22.47 43.58
CA LEU A 720 3.55 21.25 42.84
C LEU A 720 4.61 20.16 43.06
N ILE A 721 5.90 20.51 43.04
CA ILE A 721 6.99 19.57 43.34
C ILE A 721 6.91 19.11 44.79
N ALA A 722 6.63 20.01 45.73
CA ALA A 722 6.49 19.67 47.15
C ALA A 722 5.34 18.68 47.39
N ASP A 723 4.19 18.88 46.73
CA ASP A 723 3.06 17.96 46.79
C ASP A 723 3.42 16.57 46.29
N TYR A 724 4.07 16.46 45.11
CA TYR A 724 4.51 15.15 44.61
C TYR A 724 5.52 14.49 45.54
N VAL A 725 6.49 15.24 46.05
CA VAL A 725 7.51 14.72 46.99
C VAL A 725 6.88 14.24 48.30
N SER A 726 5.79 14.87 48.75
CA SER A 726 5.06 14.44 49.95
C SER A 726 4.44 13.03 49.83
N SER A 727 4.16 12.57 48.60
CA SER A 727 3.61 11.23 48.32
C SER A 727 4.63 10.10 48.35
N VAL A 728 5.92 10.41 48.47
CA VAL A 728 7.00 9.40 48.51
C VAL A 728 6.95 8.65 49.85
N GLU A 729 6.97 7.32 49.84
CA GLU A 729 6.92 6.50 51.05
C GLU A 729 8.20 6.67 51.93
N PRO A 730 8.17 6.26 53.21
CA PRO A 730 9.38 6.14 54.03
C PRO A 730 10.40 5.22 53.33
N GLU A 731 11.68 5.63 53.28
CA GLU A 731 12.74 4.97 52.48
C GLU A 731 12.56 4.99 50.95
N GLY A 732 11.56 5.72 50.44
CA GLY A 732 11.32 5.86 49.01
C GLY A 732 12.43 6.62 48.26
N THR A 733 12.59 6.31 46.98
CA THR A 733 13.59 6.91 46.10
C THR A 733 12.98 8.00 45.22
N LEU A 734 13.65 9.15 45.10
CA LEU A 734 13.29 10.25 44.21
C LEU A 734 14.32 10.34 43.08
N ILE A 735 13.86 10.27 41.83
CA ILE A 735 14.68 10.39 40.63
C ILE A 735 14.23 11.62 39.87
N VAL A 736 15.14 12.53 39.58
CA VAL A 736 14.89 13.69 38.72
C VAL A 736 15.52 13.40 37.36
N PHE A 737 14.71 13.40 36.31
CA PHE A 737 15.13 13.09 34.97
C PHE A 737 14.71 14.19 33.99
N ASN A 738 15.67 14.76 33.25
CA ASN A 738 15.40 15.75 32.23
C ASN A 738 15.77 15.19 30.86
N SER A 739 14.77 14.79 30.06
CA SER A 739 15.00 14.22 28.73
C SER A 739 15.27 15.31 27.72
N LEU A 740 16.35 15.14 26.94
CA LEU A 740 16.76 16.06 25.86
C LEU A 740 15.71 16.25 24.76
N SER A 741 14.78 15.31 24.62
CA SER A 741 13.90 15.19 23.46
C SER A 741 12.47 15.67 23.68
N GLY A 742 12.12 16.12 24.90
CA GLY A 742 10.74 16.45 25.31
C GLY A 742 9.96 17.40 24.39
N ASP A 743 10.67 18.24 23.62
CA ASP A 743 10.08 19.26 22.73
C ASP A 743 10.38 19.07 21.23
N THR A 744 11.07 17.99 20.84
CA THR A 744 11.57 17.84 19.46
C THR A 744 10.52 17.42 18.42
N GLY A 745 9.25 17.24 18.82
CA GLY A 745 8.16 16.79 17.95
C GLY A 745 7.79 17.74 16.80
N GLN A 746 8.25 19.01 16.80
CA GLN A 746 7.75 20.03 15.86
C GLN A 746 8.73 20.48 14.75
N ASN A 747 10.02 20.12 14.78
CA ASN A 747 11.04 20.94 14.08
C ASN A 747 11.77 20.34 12.85
N LEU A 748 11.21 19.35 12.15
CA LEU A 748 11.77 18.92 10.84
C LEU A 748 10.83 19.18 9.65
N LEU A 749 9.52 18.98 9.81
CA LEU A 749 8.51 19.37 8.80
C LEU A 749 8.45 20.89 8.63
N ALA A 750 8.59 21.65 9.72
CA ALA A 750 8.73 23.11 9.69
C ALA A 750 9.96 23.60 8.89
N ARG A 751 10.97 22.74 8.72
CA ARG A 751 12.22 23.04 7.99
C ARG A 751 12.13 22.72 6.49
N LEU A 752 11.29 21.76 6.11
CA LEU A 752 11.01 21.38 4.72
C LEU A 752 9.84 22.18 4.11
N LEU A 753 8.90 22.66 4.93
CA LEU A 753 7.70 23.41 4.51
C LEU A 753 7.81 24.92 4.74
N SER A 754 9.01 25.46 4.98
CA SER A 754 9.23 26.89 5.21
C SER A 754 8.68 27.84 4.13
N PRO A 755 8.53 27.45 2.84
CA PRO A 755 7.88 28.32 1.85
C PRO A 755 6.34 28.39 1.97
N PHE A 756 5.70 27.48 2.70
CA PHE A 756 4.23 27.32 2.75
C PHE A 756 3.61 27.72 4.10
N MET A 757 4.37 28.40 4.98
CA MET A 757 4.00 28.72 6.36
C MET A 757 2.89 29.77 6.55
N HIS A 758 2.33 30.35 5.50
CA HIS A 758 1.26 31.37 5.61
C HIS A 758 -0.15 30.80 5.84
N LEU A 759 -0.35 29.48 5.85
CA LEU A 759 -1.68 28.84 5.87
C LEU A 759 -2.10 28.16 7.20
N PHE A 760 -1.31 28.22 8.28
CA PHE A 760 -1.70 27.63 9.58
C PHE A 760 -1.39 28.56 10.77
N PRO A 761 -2.32 28.73 11.74
CA PRO A 761 -2.15 29.69 12.84
C PRO A 761 -1.34 29.14 14.03
N SER A 762 -0.47 30.01 14.53
CA SER A 762 0.20 30.09 15.85
C SER A 762 1.38 29.18 16.20
N ARG A 763 2.45 29.88 16.61
CA ARG A 763 3.81 29.48 16.98
C ARG A 763 3.89 28.85 18.38
N GLY A 764 4.57 27.70 18.50
CA GLY A 764 5.28 27.32 19.72
C GLY A 764 6.76 27.74 19.60
N ARG A 765 7.23 28.63 20.47
CA ARG A 765 8.64 29.07 20.53
C ARG A 765 9.53 27.89 20.95
N LYS A 766 10.77 27.84 20.45
CA LYS A 766 11.82 26.97 20.99
C LYS A 766 11.99 27.26 22.49
N LEU A 767 11.55 26.35 23.35
CA LEU A 767 11.77 26.38 24.80
C LEU A 767 13.09 25.71 25.21
N SER A 768 13.96 25.34 24.26
CA SER A 768 15.20 24.60 24.55
C SER A 768 16.25 25.40 25.32
N ASP A 769 16.12 26.73 25.41
CA ASP A 769 17.20 27.61 25.87
C ASP A 769 16.91 28.32 27.22
N GLN A 770 15.74 28.15 27.85
CA GLN A 770 15.36 29.03 28.97
C GLN A 770 15.20 28.41 30.37
N LEU A 771 15.23 27.10 30.57
CA LEU A 771 14.88 26.55 31.89
C LEU A 771 15.80 25.39 32.30
N LYS A 772 16.97 25.73 32.83
CA LYS A 772 17.77 24.81 33.64
C LYS A 772 17.80 25.36 35.06
N LEU A 773 16.99 24.80 35.96
CA LEU A 773 17.24 24.93 37.40
C LEU A 773 18.63 24.32 37.68
N PRO A 774 19.58 25.06 38.26
CA PRO A 774 20.88 24.53 38.64
C PRO A 774 20.68 23.35 39.61
N ALA A 775 21.41 22.24 39.41
CA ALA A 775 21.30 21.07 40.28
C ALA A 775 21.51 21.40 41.78
N ALA A 776 22.32 22.41 42.07
CA ALA A 776 22.55 22.92 43.43
C ALA A 776 21.31 23.55 44.07
N GLU A 777 20.52 24.31 43.31
CA GLU A 777 19.29 24.95 43.81
C GLU A 777 18.20 23.91 44.10
N LEU A 778 18.08 22.89 43.23
CA LEU A 778 17.18 21.77 43.44
C LEU A 778 17.59 20.93 44.66
N THR A 779 18.89 20.67 44.83
CA THR A 779 19.42 19.93 45.99
C THR A 779 19.10 20.65 47.29
N GLY A 780 19.34 21.97 47.37
CA GLY A 780 19.05 22.76 48.57
C GLY A 780 17.56 22.84 48.92
N ILE A 781 16.66 22.65 47.96
CA ILE A 781 15.20 22.58 48.20
C ILE A 781 14.81 21.19 48.70
N LEU A 782 15.32 20.14 48.07
CA LEU A 782 15.01 18.76 48.46
C LEU A 782 15.58 18.41 49.84
N GLU A 783 16.72 18.97 50.22
CA GLU A 783 17.28 18.86 51.57
C GLU A 783 16.36 19.46 52.65
N LYS A 784 15.68 20.57 52.35
CA LYS A 784 14.68 21.18 53.25
C LYS A 784 13.44 20.32 53.46
N ILE A 785 13.21 19.34 52.58
CA ILE A 785 12.08 18.40 52.62
C ILE A 785 12.57 16.97 52.95
N ASN A 786 13.73 16.84 53.61
CA ASN A 786 14.30 15.59 54.09
C ASN A 786 14.75 14.58 53.01
N PHE A 787 15.19 15.05 51.84
CA PHE A 787 15.84 14.22 50.82
C PHE A 787 17.34 14.55 50.69
N ILE A 788 18.21 13.53 50.68
CA ILE A 788 19.66 13.68 50.47
C ILE A 788 20.04 13.04 49.13
N PRO A 789 20.97 13.63 48.35
CA PRO A 789 21.56 12.94 47.20
C PRO A 789 22.21 11.60 47.59
N ASP A 790 22.02 10.57 46.77
CA ASP A 790 22.58 9.24 47.02
C ASP A 790 24.11 9.22 46.75
N PRO A 791 24.96 8.97 47.77
CA PRO A 791 26.41 9.05 47.64
C PRO A 791 27.02 7.98 46.74
N GLY A 792 26.29 6.90 46.43
CA GLY A 792 26.76 5.80 45.58
C GLY A 792 26.74 6.06 44.07
N ASN A 793 26.25 7.23 43.63
CA ASN A 793 25.98 7.52 42.20
C ASN A 793 26.85 8.65 41.61
N HIS A 794 28.10 8.76 42.07
CA HIS A 794 29.07 9.70 41.54
C HIS A 794 30.02 9.06 40.52
N GLU A 795 29.64 9.12 39.24
CA GLU A 795 30.57 9.59 38.20
C GLU A 795 29.83 10.56 37.26
N PRO A 796 30.23 11.84 37.21
CA PRO A 796 29.66 12.83 36.30
C PRO A 796 30.18 12.61 34.87
N GLY A 797 29.70 11.55 34.22
CA GLY A 797 29.92 11.26 32.81
C GLY A 797 29.00 12.09 31.90
N LYS A 798 29.34 13.37 31.69
CA LYS A 798 28.80 14.26 30.65
C LYS A 798 27.26 14.45 30.65
N SER A 799 26.83 15.44 31.44
CA SER A 799 25.48 16.06 31.53
C SER A 799 24.70 15.57 32.75
N GLY A 800 24.48 16.44 33.75
CA GLY A 800 23.62 16.19 34.93
C GLY A 800 22.14 16.01 34.57
N ARG A 801 21.81 14.89 33.91
CA ARG A 801 20.49 14.55 33.34
C ARG A 801 19.63 13.69 34.26
N ILE A 802 20.27 12.90 35.13
CA ILE A 802 19.62 12.03 36.11
C ILE A 802 20.22 12.37 37.46
N LEU A 803 19.37 12.71 38.44
CA LEU A 803 19.75 12.94 39.83
C LEU A 803 18.92 12.02 40.71
N VAL A 804 19.55 11.38 41.69
CA VAL A 804 18.89 10.42 42.57
C VAL A 804 19.02 10.90 44.02
N TYR A 805 17.90 10.92 44.72
CA TYR A 805 17.79 11.32 46.11
C TYR A 805 17.06 10.23 46.91
N LYS A 806 17.46 10.05 48.16
CA LYS A 806 16.80 9.15 49.11
C LYS A 806 16.19 9.97 50.24
N ARG A 807 15.01 9.57 50.69
CA ARG A 807 14.38 10.17 51.86
C ARG A 807 15.17 9.78 53.11
N LYS A 808 15.49 10.74 53.99
CA LYS A 808 16.09 10.43 55.29
C LYS A 808 15.16 9.49 56.08
N PRO A 809 15.67 8.42 56.70
CA PRO A 809 14.92 7.73 57.74
C PRO A 809 14.60 8.75 58.85
N ALA A 810 13.36 8.72 59.33
CA ALA A 810 12.83 9.65 60.31
C ALA A 810 13.55 9.55 61.66
#